data_AF-A0A6N7EB96-F1
#
_entry.id   AF-A0A6N7EB96-F1
#
_cell.length_a   1.000
_cell.length_b   1.000
_cell.length_c   1.000
_cell.angle_alpha   90.00
_cell.angle_beta   90.00
_cell.angle_gamma   90.00
#
_symmetry.space_group_name_H-M   'P 1'
#
loop_
_entity.id
_entity.type
_entity.pdbx_description
1 polymer ?
#
loop_
_entity_poly.entity_id
_entity_poly.type
_entity_poly.pdbx_seq_one_letter_code
_entity_poly.pdbx_strand_id
1 'polypeptide(L)'
;MRPNPWQDRMVGPRGLRQRRVRAGNRMESTSTRWVNLGEPASPAEAAALARFRELLRDDGATFAWSNLTFIDTSGRTAEVDVLLLSRVGMFVVELKGWHGTISGDQQNWVVTTTSGQQVRHAKNPLFLADAKAKRLASLLKAVAPRGAERVVPFIGAKVVLHGEDSRIELSEAASSHLLALDGYRVNGLNPSATLSAFVATPPANPRHVISADDARAIAALVAEAGFVPTPRTRTVGQYTLTSEDALAVGTGWHDELAEHPAMPGMTRRIRIFDIPPGTALEDRQEIERTAQRELSLTRGIRHPGIEAPVDLVRSDLGPALIFEYDPDAIPLDRYLAQRGDSLGYDARLGLVRQIAEVVAYAHSRRLTHRALSPSRVWISPGDGAPQVRIRDWMTGRRTGTSARSTMTVLSGGITDPARLVEQDQWFYLAPESLRGGANLPPVPLDVYGLGALAYLAFTGEQPSANVAELQRRIQAGTGLDAAAVSPALPDAVVALVREASSPGELERPATVQDFLDALTAVQAQTTTEVAPSSSIPSRHPRARSSPDGSRCARAAAAAPPAPPCSWTTSPRTARAWSSSSPATCPPASGSTSRPTCCAASTTRASSGSSRGRWTSTAAAPSSSPTPARPPSRTGSRTRAAPPSSSSRTMAATFWRPSSTSSPRASSTATSSPRTSASLPTAALASPG
;
A
#
# COMPACT_ATOMS: atom_id res chain seq x y z
N MET A 1 17.82 -29.20 75.42
CA MET A 1 17.57 -28.68 74.06
C MET A 1 16.06 -28.53 73.86
N ARG A 2 15.60 -27.61 73.00
CA ARG A 2 14.16 -27.44 72.69
C ARG A 2 13.83 -27.96 71.28
N PRO A 3 12.79 -28.80 71.11
CA PRO A 3 12.05 -28.95 69.86
C PRO A 3 10.96 -27.86 69.72
N ASN A 4 10.28 -27.82 68.57
CA ASN A 4 9.47 -26.70 68.11
C ASN A 4 7.95 -27.05 68.01
N PRO A 5 7.03 -26.32 68.67
CA PRO A 5 5.60 -26.63 68.64
C PRO A 5 4.86 -25.83 67.56
N TRP A 6 4.75 -26.37 66.34
CA TRP A 6 3.90 -25.80 65.28
C TRP A 6 3.07 -26.89 64.56
N GLN A 7 1.94 -27.24 65.15
CA GLN A 7 0.79 -27.83 64.46
C GLN A 7 -0.51 -27.28 65.11
N ASP A 8 -1.55 -27.19 64.30
CA ASP A 8 -2.90 -26.68 64.58
C ASP A 8 -3.08 -25.31 65.27
N ARG A 9 -3.50 -24.34 64.45
CA ARG A 9 -4.82 -23.71 64.64
C ARG A 9 -5.38 -23.18 63.31
N MET A 10 -6.59 -23.62 62.96
CA MET A 10 -7.32 -23.08 61.82
C MET A 10 -7.73 -21.62 62.07
N VAL A 11 -7.60 -20.78 61.05
CA VAL A 11 -8.37 -19.53 60.93
C VAL A 11 -8.85 -19.44 59.48
N GLY A 12 -10.16 -19.40 59.28
CA GLY A 12 -10.77 -19.37 57.94
C GLY A 12 -10.44 -18.10 57.15
N PRO A 13 -10.66 -18.09 55.83
CA PRO A 13 -10.34 -16.97 54.96
C PRO A 13 -11.12 -15.72 55.38
N ARG A 14 -10.43 -14.71 55.92
CA ARG A 14 -11.01 -13.39 56.17
C ARG A 14 -11.45 -12.80 54.84
N GLY A 15 -12.76 -12.71 54.64
CA GLY A 15 -13.34 -12.29 53.36
C GLY A 15 -12.73 -10.98 52.85
N LEU A 16 -12.26 -11.02 51.60
CA LEU A 16 -11.87 -9.83 50.83
C LEU A 16 -13.10 -8.93 50.67
N ARG A 17 -13.31 -8.02 51.64
CA ARG A 17 -14.28 -6.95 51.52
C ARG A 17 -13.95 -6.16 50.26
N GLN A 18 -14.75 -6.31 49.22
CA GLN A 18 -14.73 -5.44 48.06
C GLN A 18 -14.82 -4.00 48.57
N ARG A 19 -13.72 -3.26 48.45
CA ARG A 19 -13.71 -1.83 48.72
C ARG A 19 -14.60 -1.19 47.66
N ARG A 20 -15.86 -0.88 48.02
CA ARG A 20 -16.71 -0.01 47.21
C ARG A 20 -15.89 1.23 46.86
N VAL A 21 -15.68 1.45 45.56
CA VAL A 21 -15.01 2.65 45.06
C VAL A 21 -15.82 3.85 45.55
N ARG A 22 -15.17 4.79 46.26
CA ARG A 22 -15.82 6.05 46.66
C ARG A 22 -16.23 6.78 45.39
N ALA A 23 -17.50 7.20 45.29
CA ALA A 23 -18.06 7.71 44.04
C ALA A 23 -17.33 8.97 43.52
N GLY A 24 -16.92 9.88 44.41
CA GLY A 24 -16.24 11.13 44.08
C GLY A 24 -14.75 10.98 43.75
N ASN A 25 -14.41 10.15 42.76
CA ASN A 25 -13.10 10.15 42.11
C ASN A 25 -13.16 9.68 40.64
N ARG A 26 -14.35 9.70 40.01
CA ARG A 26 -14.50 9.52 38.55
C ARG A 26 -14.15 10.82 37.83
N MET A 27 -13.80 10.75 36.55
CA MET A 27 -13.55 11.92 35.73
C MET A 27 -14.88 12.54 35.25
N GLU A 28 -15.14 13.79 35.64
CA GLU A 28 -16.33 14.55 35.23
C GLU A 28 -16.11 15.32 33.92
N SER A 29 -17.19 15.78 33.28
CA SER A 29 -17.12 16.57 32.03
C SER A 29 -16.42 17.93 32.19
N THR A 30 -16.32 18.42 33.42
CA THR A 30 -15.67 19.67 33.83
C THR A 30 -14.20 19.49 34.24
N SER A 31 -13.69 18.25 34.26
CA SER A 31 -12.31 17.98 34.65
C SER A 31 -11.33 18.51 33.60
N THR A 32 -10.36 19.31 34.01
CA THR A 32 -9.25 19.78 33.15
C THR A 32 -8.33 18.65 32.69
N ARG A 33 -8.56 17.40 33.14
CA ARG A 33 -7.87 16.19 32.69
C ARG A 33 -8.63 15.43 31.59
N TRP A 34 -9.87 15.82 31.27
CA TRP A 34 -10.58 15.40 30.06
C TRP A 34 -10.63 16.56 29.07
N VAL A 35 -9.76 16.54 28.06
CA VAL A 35 -9.77 17.51 26.98
C VAL A 35 -10.55 16.94 25.80
N ASN A 36 -11.64 17.59 25.41
CA ASN A 36 -12.28 17.31 24.13
C ASN A 36 -11.81 18.35 23.10
N LEU A 37 -11.21 17.89 22.01
CA LEU A 37 -10.67 18.77 20.97
C LEU A 37 -11.65 18.96 19.80
N GLY A 38 -12.58 18.03 19.54
CA GLY A 38 -13.53 18.08 18.43
C GLY A 38 -14.96 17.73 18.82
N GLU A 39 -15.89 17.83 17.87
CA GLU A 39 -17.25 17.29 18.05
C GLU A 39 -17.29 15.84 17.53
N PRO A 40 -17.85 14.86 18.28
CA PRO A 40 -17.94 13.47 17.85
C PRO A 40 -18.62 13.32 16.48
N ALA A 41 -18.19 12.35 15.68
CA ALA A 41 -18.75 12.11 14.34
C ALA A 41 -20.17 11.52 14.40
N SER A 42 -20.56 10.86 15.49
CA SER A 42 -21.91 10.32 15.69
C SER A 42 -22.46 10.44 17.12
N PRO A 43 -23.80 10.42 17.32
CA PRO A 43 -24.40 10.37 18.66
C PRO A 43 -24.06 9.11 19.46
N ALA A 44 -23.84 7.98 18.80
CA ALA A 44 -23.48 6.71 19.44
C ALA A 44 -22.04 6.75 20.00
N GLU A 45 -21.12 7.33 19.24
CA GLU A 45 -19.74 7.63 19.63
C GLU A 45 -19.70 8.69 20.74
N ALA A 46 -20.52 9.74 20.68
CA ALA A 46 -20.66 10.71 21.77
C ALA A 46 -21.08 10.03 23.10
N ALA A 47 -22.00 9.07 23.04
CA ALA A 47 -22.37 8.24 24.20
C ALA A 47 -21.24 7.29 24.62
N ALA A 48 -20.46 6.74 23.68
CA ALA A 48 -19.29 5.92 23.98
C ALA A 48 -18.18 6.72 24.67
N LEU A 49 -17.84 7.91 24.17
CA LEU A 49 -16.87 8.85 24.77
C LEU A 49 -17.30 9.33 26.15
N ALA A 50 -18.57 9.71 26.32
CA ALA A 50 -19.12 10.08 27.62
C ALA A 50 -18.97 8.93 28.63
N ARG A 51 -19.28 7.69 28.20
CA ARG A 51 -19.13 6.49 29.01
C ARG A 51 -17.67 6.13 29.29
N PHE A 52 -16.77 6.33 28.33
CA PHE A 52 -15.33 6.13 28.47
C PHE A 52 -14.79 7.00 29.62
N ARG A 53 -15.11 8.30 29.60
CA ARG A 53 -14.73 9.27 30.62
C ARG A 53 -15.19 8.86 32.03
N GLU A 54 -16.45 8.41 32.19
CA GLU A 54 -16.99 7.98 33.49
C GLU A 54 -16.21 6.83 34.17
N LEU A 55 -15.45 6.06 33.39
CA LEU A 55 -14.68 4.91 33.85
C LEU A 55 -13.23 5.29 34.22
N LEU A 56 -12.77 6.47 33.79
CA LEU A 56 -11.48 7.05 34.18
C LEU A 56 -11.53 7.61 35.62
N ARG A 57 -10.37 7.65 36.26
CA ARG A 57 -10.20 8.21 37.61
C ARG A 57 -9.59 9.59 37.53
N ASP A 58 -10.15 10.56 38.25
CA ASP A 58 -9.57 11.89 38.34
C ASP A 58 -8.50 11.94 39.45
N ASP A 59 -7.32 11.37 39.17
CA ASP A 59 -6.36 10.95 40.21
C ASP A 59 -4.96 11.60 40.11
N GLY A 60 -4.84 12.65 39.29
CA GLY A 60 -3.59 13.38 39.08
C GLY A 60 -2.57 12.73 38.14
N ALA A 61 -2.70 11.43 37.85
CA ALA A 61 -1.87 10.69 36.90
C ALA A 61 -2.61 10.31 35.61
N THR A 62 -3.93 10.38 35.62
CA THR A 62 -4.79 10.08 34.45
C THR A 62 -5.19 11.36 33.72
N PHE A 63 -4.96 11.39 32.41
CA PHE A 63 -5.37 12.44 31.47
C PHE A 63 -5.91 11.78 30.20
N ALA A 64 -6.88 12.40 29.54
CA ALA A 64 -7.38 11.93 28.25
C ALA A 64 -7.67 13.11 27.32
N TRP A 65 -7.29 12.95 26.05
CA TRP A 65 -7.62 13.84 24.95
C TRP A 65 -8.52 13.09 23.98
N SER A 66 -9.64 13.67 23.58
CA SER A 66 -10.66 13.04 22.74
C SER A 66 -10.94 13.86 21.47
N ASN A 67 -11.31 13.18 20.39
CA ASN A 67 -11.55 13.77 19.06
C ASN A 67 -10.38 14.65 18.60
N LEU A 68 -9.16 14.10 18.70
CA LEU A 68 -7.92 14.82 18.42
C LEU A 68 -7.41 14.51 17.02
N THR A 69 -6.86 15.52 16.36
CA THR A 69 -6.06 15.34 15.15
C THR A 69 -4.66 15.91 15.34
N PHE A 70 -3.66 15.16 14.88
CA PHE A 70 -2.27 15.61 14.83
C PHE A 70 -1.71 15.50 13.41
N ILE A 71 -0.72 16.35 13.12
CA ILE A 71 0.09 16.26 11.90
C ILE A 71 1.45 15.70 12.33
N ASP A 72 1.87 14.59 11.73
CA ASP A 72 3.13 13.95 12.10
C ASP A 72 4.37 14.58 11.44
N THR A 73 5.54 14.03 11.74
CA THR A 73 6.84 14.48 11.21
C THR A 73 7.00 14.32 9.70
N SER A 74 6.07 13.63 9.01
CA SER A 74 6.00 13.54 7.54
C SER A 74 4.97 14.48 6.92
N GLY A 75 4.15 15.17 7.73
CA GLY A 75 3.08 16.06 7.25
C GLY A 75 1.72 15.39 7.11
N ARG A 76 1.62 14.09 7.44
CA ARG A 76 0.36 13.34 7.34
C ARG A 76 -0.51 13.60 8.56
N THR A 77 -1.79 13.88 8.33
CA THR A 77 -2.82 13.93 9.37
C THR A 77 -3.04 12.54 9.99
N ALA A 78 -3.46 12.52 11.26
CA ALA A 78 -3.90 11.32 11.96
C ALA A 78 -4.98 11.70 12.98
N GLU A 79 -6.11 10.98 12.94
CA GLU A 79 -7.25 11.19 13.82
C GLU A 79 -7.26 10.09 14.89
N VAL A 80 -7.49 10.46 16.16
CA VAL A 80 -7.51 9.52 17.30
C VAL A 80 -8.71 9.83 18.21
N ASP A 81 -9.53 8.81 18.43
CA ASP A 81 -10.78 8.93 19.20
C ASP A 81 -10.51 9.29 20.67
N VAL A 82 -9.58 8.56 21.31
CA VAL A 82 -9.03 8.91 22.63
C VAL A 82 -7.53 8.62 22.73
N LEU A 83 -6.72 9.62 23.05
CA LEU A 83 -5.38 9.43 23.63
C LEU A 83 -5.51 9.37 25.14
N LEU A 84 -5.26 8.20 25.73
CA LEU A 84 -5.34 7.95 27.17
C LEU A 84 -3.94 7.90 27.78
N LEU A 85 -3.66 8.79 28.73
CA LEU A 85 -2.53 8.71 29.66
C LEU A 85 -3.03 8.27 31.03
N SER A 86 -2.37 7.30 31.66
CA SER A 86 -2.79 6.73 32.95
C SER A 86 -1.60 6.13 33.70
N ARG A 87 -1.81 5.72 34.95
CA ARG A 87 -0.82 4.93 35.72
C ARG A 87 -0.40 3.62 35.03
N VAL A 88 -1.16 3.12 34.05
CA VAL A 88 -0.85 1.88 33.31
C VAL A 88 0.07 2.14 32.12
N GLY A 89 0.17 3.39 31.68
CA GLY A 89 0.90 3.81 30.49
C GLY A 89 0.13 4.82 29.65
N MET A 90 0.64 5.07 28.44
CA MET A 90 0.02 5.95 27.43
C MET A 90 -0.47 5.10 26.26
N PHE A 91 -1.68 5.37 25.76
CA PHE A 91 -2.34 4.55 24.74
C PHE A 91 -3.10 5.42 23.73
N VAL A 92 -2.89 5.16 22.45
CA VAL A 92 -3.90 5.49 21.42
C VAL A 92 -5.01 4.47 21.56
N VAL A 93 -6.24 4.95 21.72
CA VAL A 93 -7.43 4.14 21.84
C VAL A 93 -8.40 4.48 20.72
N GLU A 94 -8.75 3.44 19.99
CA GLU A 94 -9.67 3.47 18.85
C GLU A 94 -11.04 2.94 19.31
N LEU A 95 -12.11 3.71 19.12
CA LEU A 95 -13.49 3.31 19.40
C LEU A 95 -14.12 2.73 18.13
N LYS A 96 -14.67 1.52 18.17
CA LYS A 96 -15.43 0.96 17.03
C LYS A 96 -16.76 0.34 17.47
N GLY A 97 -17.86 0.96 17.04
CA GLY A 97 -19.25 0.55 17.29
C GLY A 97 -19.75 -0.53 16.33
N TRP A 98 -19.04 -1.65 16.23
CA TRP A 98 -19.38 -2.74 15.31
C TRP A 98 -20.39 -3.71 15.96
N HIS A 99 -21.57 -3.86 15.36
CA HIS A 99 -22.66 -4.70 15.85
C HIS A 99 -22.74 -6.05 15.11
N GLY A 100 -23.40 -7.03 15.72
CA GLY A 100 -23.51 -8.40 15.20
C GLY A 100 -22.34 -9.28 15.64
N THR A 101 -21.97 -10.26 14.82
CA THR A 101 -20.85 -11.18 15.08
C THR A 101 -19.59 -10.71 14.37
N ILE A 102 -18.48 -10.63 15.09
CA ILE A 102 -17.14 -10.26 14.59
C ILE A 102 -16.23 -11.48 14.70
N SER A 103 -15.82 -12.04 13.56
CA SER A 103 -14.96 -13.22 13.46
C SER A 103 -13.79 -12.98 12.50
N GLY A 104 -12.88 -13.96 12.37
CA GLY A 104 -11.72 -13.87 11.48
C GLY A 104 -10.38 -14.19 12.16
N ASP A 105 -9.29 -13.73 11.55
CA ASP A 105 -7.92 -14.02 11.95
C ASP A 105 -7.23 -12.83 12.66
N GLN A 106 -5.89 -12.82 12.73
CA GLN A 106 -5.15 -11.72 13.36
C GLN A 106 -5.07 -10.45 12.49
N GLN A 107 -5.21 -10.59 11.17
CA GLN A 107 -5.08 -9.55 10.15
C GLN A 107 -6.42 -9.08 9.59
N ASN A 108 -7.34 -10.00 9.29
CA ASN A 108 -8.58 -9.75 8.55
C ASN A 108 -9.78 -10.22 9.37
N TRP A 109 -10.74 -9.31 9.60
CA TRP A 109 -11.99 -9.57 10.32
C TRP A 109 -13.20 -9.48 9.39
N VAL A 110 -14.23 -10.21 9.77
CA VAL A 110 -15.53 -10.30 9.10
C VAL A 110 -16.59 -9.91 10.12
N VAL A 111 -17.35 -8.86 9.81
CA VAL A 111 -18.45 -8.38 10.64
C VAL A 111 -19.76 -8.77 9.96
N THR A 112 -20.42 -9.78 10.53
CA THR A 112 -21.73 -10.25 10.08
C THR A 112 -22.82 -9.59 10.93
N THR A 113 -23.64 -8.78 10.27
CA THR A 113 -24.77 -8.09 10.91
C THR A 113 -25.76 -9.05 11.58
N THR A 114 -26.50 -8.56 12.59
CA THR A 114 -27.46 -9.36 13.38
C THR A 114 -28.60 -9.99 12.56
N SER A 115 -28.85 -9.52 11.34
CA SER A 115 -29.79 -10.11 10.38
C SER A 115 -29.20 -11.23 9.52
N GLY A 116 -27.88 -11.45 9.58
CA GLY A 116 -27.13 -12.38 8.72
C GLY A 116 -26.97 -11.95 7.27
N GLN A 117 -27.55 -10.82 6.83
CA GLN A 117 -27.63 -10.46 5.41
C GLN A 117 -26.49 -9.57 4.91
N GLN A 118 -25.86 -8.77 5.77
CA GLN A 118 -24.70 -7.96 5.41
C GLN A 118 -23.45 -8.49 6.11
N VAL A 119 -22.40 -8.68 5.31
CA VAL A 119 -21.07 -9.16 5.71
C VAL A 119 -20.05 -8.09 5.30
N ARG A 120 -19.41 -7.44 6.26
CA ARG A 120 -18.35 -6.45 6.06
C ARG A 120 -16.99 -7.11 6.30
N HIS A 121 -16.13 -7.10 5.28
CA HIS A 121 -14.71 -7.40 5.47
C HIS A 121 -13.96 -6.14 5.93
N ALA A 122 -13.03 -6.29 6.86
CA ALA A 122 -12.19 -5.21 7.36
C ALA A 122 -10.80 -5.75 7.76
N LYS A 123 -9.78 -4.90 7.75
CA LYS A 123 -8.55 -5.20 8.50
C LYS A 123 -8.82 -5.08 10.01
N ASN A 124 -8.07 -5.82 10.81
CA ASN A 124 -8.02 -5.63 12.26
C ASN A 124 -7.61 -4.16 12.57
N PRO A 125 -8.46 -3.35 13.26
CA PRO A 125 -8.17 -1.94 13.52
C PRO A 125 -6.90 -1.70 14.35
N LEU A 126 -6.39 -2.73 15.06
CA LEU A 126 -5.20 -2.62 15.89
C LEU A 126 -3.96 -2.13 15.12
N PHE A 127 -3.75 -2.58 13.87
CA PHE A 127 -2.59 -2.16 13.08
C PHE A 127 -2.58 -0.67 12.78
N LEU A 128 -3.76 -0.09 12.65
CA LEU A 128 -3.96 1.33 12.34
C LEU A 128 -3.82 2.15 13.61
N ALA A 129 -4.39 1.70 14.72
CA ALA A 129 -4.16 2.28 16.04
C ALA A 129 -2.68 2.23 16.48
N ASP A 130 -1.95 1.16 16.15
CA ASP A 130 -0.51 1.01 16.39
C ASP A 130 0.35 1.90 15.45
N ALA A 131 -0.05 2.06 14.19
CA ALA A 131 0.55 3.05 13.28
C ALA A 131 0.30 4.49 13.78
N LYS A 132 -0.94 4.83 14.17
CA LYS A 132 -1.30 6.11 14.83
C LYS A 132 -0.42 6.32 16.08
N ALA A 133 -0.28 5.32 16.96
CA ALA A 133 0.55 5.39 18.17
C ALA A 133 2.06 5.61 17.88
N LYS A 134 2.63 4.91 16.90
CA LYS A 134 4.04 5.06 16.50
C LYS A 134 4.32 6.43 15.89
N ARG A 135 3.43 6.93 15.03
CA ARG A 135 3.51 8.29 14.44
C ARG A 135 3.46 9.37 15.53
N LEU A 136 2.53 9.22 16.48
CA LEU A 136 2.39 10.10 17.65
C LEU A 136 3.62 10.08 18.55
N ALA A 137 4.19 8.90 18.83
CA ALA A 137 5.39 8.76 19.67
C ALA A 137 6.63 9.40 19.02
N SER A 138 6.72 9.41 17.68
CA SER A 138 7.76 10.13 16.94
C SER A 138 7.54 11.65 16.98
N LEU A 139 6.30 12.13 16.82
CA LEU A 139 5.96 13.55 16.95
C LEU A 139 6.31 14.10 18.34
N LEU A 140 5.86 13.42 19.41
CA LEU A 140 6.15 13.85 20.79
C LEU A 140 7.65 13.89 21.10
N LYS A 141 8.47 13.02 20.49
CA LYS A 141 9.93 13.05 20.62
C LYS A 141 10.59 14.13 19.78
N ALA A 142 9.97 14.57 18.69
CA ALA A 142 10.47 15.63 17.83
C ALA A 142 10.21 17.03 18.40
N VAL A 143 9.11 17.22 19.14
CA VAL A 143 8.81 18.48 19.86
C VAL A 143 9.48 18.58 21.23
N ALA A 144 9.80 17.44 21.86
CA ALA A 144 10.41 17.42 23.18
C ALA A 144 11.75 18.21 23.24
N PRO A 145 12.00 18.98 24.31
CA PRO A 145 13.29 19.60 24.54
C PRO A 145 14.44 18.59 24.52
N ARG A 146 15.60 18.97 23.96
CA ARG A 146 16.77 18.06 23.81
C ARG A 146 17.18 17.42 25.14
N GLY A 147 17.26 16.09 25.16
CA GLY A 147 17.53 15.28 26.34
C GLY A 147 16.28 14.86 27.14
N ALA A 148 15.12 15.49 26.88
CA ALA A 148 13.83 15.14 27.48
C ALA A 148 13.01 14.15 26.61
N GLU A 149 13.54 13.64 25.50
CA GLU A 149 12.86 12.65 24.64
C GLU A 149 12.57 11.34 25.40
N ARG A 150 13.29 11.12 26.50
CA ARG A 150 13.12 10.01 27.47
C ARG A 150 11.86 10.13 28.34
N VAL A 151 11.23 11.31 28.39
CA VAL A 151 9.96 11.54 29.11
C VAL A 151 8.78 10.96 28.31
N VAL A 152 8.90 10.85 26.99
CA VAL A 152 7.88 10.28 26.12
C VAL A 152 7.81 8.75 26.34
N PRO A 153 6.73 8.21 26.92
CA PRO A 153 6.62 6.78 27.20
C PRO A 153 6.45 5.97 25.90
N PHE A 154 6.47 4.64 26.02
CA PHE A 154 5.91 3.80 24.97
C PHE A 154 4.40 4.06 24.88
N ILE A 155 3.93 4.46 23.69
CA ILE A 155 2.51 4.62 23.40
C ILE A 155 2.00 3.30 22.82
N GLY A 156 1.13 2.61 23.56
CA GLY A 156 0.48 1.39 23.08
C GLY A 156 -0.75 1.68 22.23
N ALA A 157 -1.28 0.64 21.58
CA ALA A 157 -2.56 0.67 20.88
C ALA A 157 -3.59 -0.24 21.55
N LYS A 158 -4.83 0.25 21.65
CA LYS A 158 -6.01 -0.50 22.09
C LYS A 158 -7.20 -0.19 21.20
N VAL A 159 -8.06 -1.20 21.00
CA VAL A 159 -9.33 -1.06 20.29
C VAL A 159 -10.45 -1.36 21.27
N VAL A 160 -11.35 -0.41 21.47
CA VAL A 160 -12.46 -0.48 22.42
C VAL A 160 -13.77 -0.64 21.65
N LEU A 161 -14.43 -1.77 21.87
CA LEU A 161 -15.68 -2.12 21.21
C LEU A 161 -16.87 -1.59 22.03
N HIS A 162 -17.77 -0.91 21.35
CA HIS A 162 -19.01 -0.35 21.92
C HIS A 162 -20.25 -0.64 21.05
N GLY A 163 -20.18 -1.69 20.23
CA GLY A 163 -21.36 -2.23 19.54
C GLY A 163 -22.26 -2.95 20.54
N GLU A 164 -23.41 -2.36 20.85
CA GLU A 164 -24.46 -2.94 21.70
C GLU A 164 -24.80 -4.39 21.28
N ASP A 165 -24.77 -5.31 22.26
CA ASP A 165 -25.04 -6.75 22.11
C ASP A 165 -24.20 -7.49 21.04
N SER A 166 -23.03 -6.94 20.69
CA SER A 166 -22.09 -7.59 19.78
C SER A 166 -21.52 -8.90 20.34
N ARG A 167 -21.04 -9.76 19.43
CA ARG A 167 -20.40 -11.04 19.74
C ARG A 167 -19.05 -11.15 19.05
N ILE A 168 -18.02 -11.52 19.79
CA ILE A 168 -16.67 -11.73 19.29
C ILE A 168 -16.39 -13.23 19.18
N GLU A 169 -16.05 -13.68 17.98
CA GLU A 169 -15.68 -15.06 17.63
C GLU A 169 -14.28 -15.05 17.00
N LEU A 170 -13.33 -14.47 17.74
CA LEU A 170 -11.91 -14.32 17.39
C LEU A 170 -11.02 -15.20 18.31
N SER A 171 -9.86 -15.59 17.82
CA SER A 171 -8.84 -16.26 18.66
C SER A 171 -8.35 -15.36 19.81
N GLU A 172 -7.85 -15.96 20.89
CA GLU A 172 -7.24 -15.22 22.02
C GLU A 172 -6.11 -14.29 21.55
N ALA A 173 -5.27 -14.73 20.62
CA ALA A 173 -4.22 -13.91 20.03
C ALA A 173 -4.80 -12.67 19.30
N ALA A 174 -5.81 -12.85 18.45
CA ALA A 174 -6.45 -11.75 17.72
C ALA A 174 -7.25 -10.79 18.63
N SER A 175 -7.77 -11.28 19.76
CA SER A 175 -8.56 -10.49 20.71
C SER A 175 -7.76 -9.88 21.87
N SER A 176 -6.50 -10.24 22.05
CA SER A 176 -5.63 -9.79 23.17
C SER A 176 -5.45 -8.27 23.34
N HIS A 177 -5.72 -7.48 22.29
CA HIS A 177 -5.70 -6.01 22.33
C HIS A 177 -7.09 -5.36 22.31
N LEU A 178 -8.17 -6.14 22.20
CA LEU A 178 -9.54 -5.67 22.33
C LEU A 178 -9.89 -5.38 23.78
N LEU A 179 -10.82 -4.44 23.98
CA LEU A 179 -11.49 -4.16 25.25
C LEU A 179 -12.98 -3.93 25.01
N ALA A 180 -13.84 -4.47 25.87
CA ALA A 180 -15.26 -4.11 25.92
C ALA A 180 -15.44 -2.78 26.67
N LEU A 181 -16.25 -1.87 26.13
CA LEU A 181 -16.68 -0.68 26.87
C LEU A 181 -17.78 -1.05 27.89
N ASP A 182 -17.52 -0.82 29.18
CA ASP A 182 -18.35 -1.30 30.28
C ASP A 182 -19.81 -0.78 30.23
N GLY A 183 -20.71 -1.58 29.69
CA GLY A 183 -22.15 -1.29 29.54
C GLY A 183 -22.75 -1.88 28.26
N TYR A 184 -21.97 -1.90 27.18
CA TYR A 184 -22.43 -2.22 25.82
C TYR A 184 -22.64 -3.71 25.50
N ARG A 185 -22.57 -4.59 26.53
CA ARG A 185 -22.78 -6.04 26.43
C ARG A 185 -22.02 -6.72 25.26
N VAL A 186 -20.75 -6.36 25.07
CA VAL A 186 -19.86 -7.03 24.12
C VAL A 186 -19.52 -8.43 24.64
N ASN A 187 -19.97 -9.48 23.94
CA ASN A 187 -19.84 -10.88 24.34
C ASN A 187 -18.64 -11.58 23.67
N GLY A 188 -18.12 -12.65 24.27
CA GLY A 188 -17.07 -13.49 23.67
C GLY A 188 -15.63 -13.04 23.95
N LEU A 189 -15.41 -11.84 24.49
CA LEU A 189 -14.12 -11.44 25.07
C LEU A 189 -13.92 -12.06 26.46
N ASN A 190 -12.67 -12.09 26.92
CA ASN A 190 -12.32 -12.44 28.30
C ASN A 190 -13.05 -11.50 29.29
N PRO A 191 -13.68 -11.99 30.37
CA PRO A 191 -14.37 -11.14 31.34
C PRO A 191 -13.52 -10.05 32.02
N SER A 192 -12.19 -10.14 31.99
CA SER A 192 -11.28 -9.08 32.45
C SER A 192 -10.85 -8.08 31.37
N ALA A 193 -11.20 -8.32 30.10
CA ALA A 193 -10.93 -7.43 28.98
C ALA A 193 -12.01 -6.33 28.86
N THR A 194 -12.34 -5.66 29.96
CA THR A 194 -13.14 -4.42 29.95
C THR A 194 -12.26 -3.19 30.16
N LEU A 195 -12.70 -2.02 29.70
CA LEU A 195 -11.97 -0.78 29.92
C LEU A 195 -11.73 -0.50 31.41
N SER A 196 -12.75 -0.69 32.25
CA SER A 196 -12.64 -0.43 33.69
C SER A 196 -11.67 -1.36 34.41
N ALA A 197 -11.60 -2.63 33.99
CA ALA A 197 -10.63 -3.60 34.49
C ALA A 197 -9.20 -3.27 34.00
N PHE A 198 -9.05 -2.88 32.74
CA PHE A 198 -7.77 -2.47 32.15
C PHE A 198 -7.15 -1.27 32.88
N VAL A 199 -7.89 -0.15 33.04
CA VAL A 199 -7.36 1.06 33.72
C VAL A 199 -7.19 0.88 35.24
N ALA A 200 -7.79 -0.16 35.83
CA ALA A 200 -7.61 -0.53 37.23
C ALA A 200 -6.43 -1.49 37.47
N THR A 201 -5.93 -2.16 36.43
CA THR A 201 -4.87 -3.18 36.53
C THR A 201 -3.49 -2.52 36.41
N PRO A 202 -2.59 -2.64 37.41
CA PRO A 202 -1.25 -2.08 37.32
C PRO A 202 -0.41 -2.79 36.25
N PRO A 203 0.55 -2.09 35.60
CA PRO A 203 1.40 -2.69 34.59
C PRO A 203 2.35 -3.74 35.22
N ALA A 204 2.58 -4.84 34.50
CA ALA A 204 3.34 -5.99 35.01
C ALA A 204 4.80 -5.65 35.41
N ASN A 205 5.38 -4.60 34.82
CA ASN A 205 6.64 -4.02 35.28
C ASN A 205 6.34 -2.73 36.07
N PRO A 206 6.65 -2.66 37.38
CA PRO A 206 6.45 -1.44 38.18
C PRO A 206 7.18 -0.20 37.64
N ARG A 207 8.24 -0.36 36.85
CA ARG A 207 8.96 0.76 36.19
C ARG A 207 8.15 1.41 35.04
N HIS A 208 7.04 0.82 34.62
CA HIS A 208 6.13 1.40 33.62
C HIS A 208 4.97 2.17 34.26
N VAL A 209 4.91 2.27 35.60
CA VAL A 209 3.90 3.06 36.30
C VAL A 209 4.19 4.54 36.11
N ILE A 210 3.30 5.25 35.42
CA ILE A 210 3.38 6.71 35.26
C ILE A 210 3.02 7.37 36.60
N SER A 211 3.91 8.21 37.14
CA SER A 211 3.59 9.02 38.33
C SER A 211 2.74 10.24 37.97
N ALA A 212 2.17 10.90 38.97
CA ALA A 212 1.44 12.15 38.75
C ALA A 212 2.34 13.28 38.21
N ASP A 213 3.66 13.21 38.45
CA ASP A 213 4.62 14.23 38.02
C ASP A 213 5.05 14.00 36.57
N ASP A 214 5.35 12.74 36.21
CA ASP A 214 5.56 12.33 34.82
C ASP A 214 4.32 12.64 33.96
N ALA A 215 3.12 12.37 34.49
CA ALA A 215 1.87 12.64 33.78
C ALA A 215 1.68 14.14 33.47
N ARG A 216 2.07 15.04 34.38
CA ARG A 216 2.05 16.49 34.10
C ARG A 216 3.10 16.91 33.07
N ALA A 217 4.28 16.29 33.09
CA ALA A 217 5.32 16.56 32.08
C ALA A 217 4.89 16.09 30.67
N ILE A 218 4.30 14.89 30.58
CA ILE A 218 3.77 14.35 29.32
C ILE A 218 2.58 15.19 28.83
N ALA A 219 1.68 15.63 29.72
CA ALA A 219 0.56 16.51 29.37
C ALA A 219 1.02 17.88 28.84
N ALA A 220 2.14 18.42 29.34
CA ALA A 220 2.75 19.64 28.80
C ALA A 220 3.32 19.42 27.39
N LEU A 221 4.08 18.33 27.18
CA LEU A 221 4.58 17.94 25.84
C LEU A 221 3.45 17.73 24.82
N VAL A 222 2.32 17.18 25.27
CA VAL A 222 1.11 17.03 24.44
C VAL A 222 0.49 18.39 24.06
N ALA A 223 0.52 19.38 24.94
CA ALA A 223 0.09 20.74 24.61
C ALA A 223 1.05 21.44 23.64
N GLU A 224 2.37 21.25 23.80
CA GLU A 224 3.40 21.75 22.89
C GLU A 224 3.35 21.11 21.49
N ALA A 225 2.82 19.89 21.39
CA ALA A 225 2.66 19.17 20.12
C ALA A 225 1.56 19.73 19.19
N GLY A 226 0.80 20.74 19.62
CA GLY A 226 -0.08 21.53 18.75
C GLY A 226 -1.25 20.75 18.15
N PHE A 227 -1.84 19.81 18.89
CA PHE A 227 -3.01 19.05 18.42
C PHE A 227 -4.19 19.97 18.12
N VAL A 228 -4.90 19.67 17.03
CA VAL A 228 -6.04 20.44 16.54
C VAL A 228 -7.34 19.67 16.71
N PRO A 229 -8.51 20.34 16.72
CA PRO A 229 -9.80 19.70 16.54
C PRO A 229 -9.80 18.77 15.33
N THR A 230 -10.39 17.57 15.45
CA THR A 230 -10.61 16.72 14.27
C THR A 230 -11.51 17.45 13.25
N PRO A 231 -11.04 17.66 12.01
CA PRO A 231 -11.84 18.31 10.98
C PRO A 231 -12.93 17.35 10.52
N ARG A 232 -14.20 17.73 10.73
CA ARG A 232 -15.40 16.95 10.34
C ARG A 232 -15.42 16.40 8.92
N THR A 233 -14.62 16.96 8.01
CA THR A 233 -14.55 16.55 6.61
C THR A 233 -13.16 16.92 6.09
N ARG A 234 -12.34 15.92 5.75
CA ARG A 234 -11.10 16.13 5.00
C ARG A 234 -11.43 16.18 3.51
N THR A 235 -10.95 17.19 2.80
CA THR A 235 -11.29 17.42 1.38
C THR A 235 -10.06 17.63 0.50
N VAL A 236 -10.05 17.00 -0.67
CA VAL A 236 -9.05 17.23 -1.73
C VAL A 236 -9.78 17.79 -2.95
N GLY A 237 -9.72 19.12 -3.09
CA GLY A 237 -10.50 19.85 -4.09
C GLY A 237 -12.00 19.63 -3.88
N GLN A 238 -12.66 19.01 -4.86
CA GLN A 238 -14.09 18.70 -4.82
C GLN A 238 -14.44 17.35 -4.16
N TYR A 239 -13.47 16.56 -3.71
CA TYR A 239 -13.69 15.23 -3.15
C TYR A 239 -13.56 15.23 -1.63
N THR A 240 -14.50 14.57 -0.95
CA THR A 240 -14.43 14.29 0.49
C THR A 240 -13.75 12.95 0.71
N LEU A 241 -12.71 12.91 1.54
CA LEU A 241 -12.03 11.65 1.91
C LEU A 241 -12.99 10.83 2.82
N THR A 242 -13.19 9.56 2.50
CA THR A 242 -14.16 8.67 3.15
C THR A 242 -13.55 7.56 4.00
N SER A 243 -12.21 7.48 4.03
CA SER A 243 -11.45 6.48 4.78
C SER A 243 -10.47 7.16 5.74
N GLU A 244 -10.52 6.80 7.03
CA GLU A 244 -9.42 7.06 7.97
C GLU A 244 -8.13 6.33 7.57
N ASP A 245 -8.29 5.20 6.86
CA ASP A 245 -7.23 4.27 6.51
C ASP A 245 -6.66 4.62 5.13
N ALA A 246 -5.33 4.74 5.04
CA ALA A 246 -4.64 4.76 3.75
C ALA A 246 -4.76 3.38 3.07
N LEU A 247 -5.36 3.37 1.87
CA LEU A 247 -5.51 2.22 0.98
C LEU A 247 -4.14 1.64 0.57
N ALA A 248 -3.17 2.53 0.34
CA ALA A 248 -1.76 2.22 0.12
C ALA A 248 -0.88 3.35 0.69
N VAL A 249 0.38 3.04 0.97
CA VAL A 249 1.38 4.00 1.47
C VAL A 249 2.70 3.71 0.78
N GLY A 250 3.46 4.76 0.47
CA GLY A 250 4.86 4.65 0.08
C GLY A 250 5.71 5.79 0.62
N THR A 251 6.95 5.82 0.17
CA THR A 251 7.92 6.88 0.45
C THR A 251 7.42 8.24 -0.07
N GLY A 252 6.94 9.11 0.83
CA GLY A 252 6.49 10.47 0.54
C GLY A 252 5.07 10.62 -0.04
N TRP A 253 4.27 9.56 -0.04
CA TRP A 253 2.86 9.62 -0.47
C TRP A 253 1.98 8.55 0.21
N HIS A 254 0.66 8.79 0.18
CA HIS A 254 -0.36 7.84 0.61
C HIS A 254 -1.60 7.90 -0.31
N ASP A 255 -2.26 6.76 -0.52
CA ASP A 255 -3.52 6.65 -1.25
C ASP A 255 -4.68 6.56 -0.24
N GLU A 256 -5.71 7.39 -0.40
CA GLU A 256 -6.98 7.28 0.35
C GLU A 256 -8.18 7.09 -0.59
N LEU A 257 -9.31 6.64 -0.04
CA LEU A 257 -10.59 6.63 -0.74
C LEU A 257 -11.35 7.94 -0.48
N ALA A 258 -12.05 8.41 -1.50
CA ALA A 258 -12.82 9.64 -1.45
C ALA A 258 -14.09 9.54 -2.30
N GLU A 259 -15.11 10.31 -1.98
CA GLU A 259 -16.34 10.43 -2.77
C GLU A 259 -16.59 11.86 -3.22
N HIS A 260 -17.31 12.00 -4.34
CA HIS A 260 -17.74 13.30 -4.84
C HIS A 260 -19.07 13.70 -4.16
N PRO A 261 -19.15 14.80 -3.36
CA PRO A 261 -20.33 15.11 -2.55
C PRO A 261 -21.64 15.28 -3.35
N ALA A 262 -21.56 15.76 -4.59
CA ALA A 262 -22.73 15.89 -5.47
C ALA A 262 -23.06 14.62 -6.28
N MET A 263 -22.27 13.54 -6.13
CA MET A 263 -22.48 12.23 -6.79
C MET A 263 -22.16 11.09 -5.80
N PRO A 264 -23.01 10.84 -4.79
CA PRO A 264 -22.80 9.77 -3.80
C PRO A 264 -22.57 8.40 -4.47
N GLY A 265 -21.65 7.60 -3.92
CA GLY A 265 -21.22 6.34 -4.51
C GLY A 265 -20.23 6.50 -5.69
N MET A 266 -19.93 7.71 -6.15
CA MET A 266 -18.80 7.94 -7.07
C MET A 266 -17.49 8.01 -6.28
N THR A 267 -16.99 6.84 -5.87
CA THR A 267 -15.71 6.69 -5.18
C THR A 267 -14.52 6.92 -6.14
N ARG A 268 -13.44 7.48 -5.62
CA ARG A 268 -12.14 7.69 -6.28
C ARG A 268 -11.02 7.28 -5.34
N ARG A 269 -9.87 6.89 -5.90
CA ARG A 269 -8.62 6.77 -5.15
C ARG A 269 -7.85 8.07 -5.32
N ILE A 270 -7.41 8.67 -4.21
CA ILE A 270 -6.65 9.92 -4.21
C ILE A 270 -5.27 9.66 -3.62
N ARG A 271 -4.22 9.83 -4.43
CA ARG A 271 -2.83 9.77 -3.98
C ARG A 271 -2.39 11.15 -3.54
N ILE A 272 -2.24 11.36 -2.25
CA ILE A 272 -1.75 12.59 -1.63
C ILE A 272 -0.23 12.47 -1.47
N PHE A 273 0.51 13.50 -1.92
CA PHE A 273 1.95 13.61 -1.73
C PHE A 273 2.25 14.47 -0.49
N ASP A 274 2.99 13.90 0.46
CA ASP A 274 3.12 14.48 1.80
C ASP A 274 3.98 15.75 1.78
N ILE A 275 3.58 16.79 2.53
CA ILE A 275 4.42 17.98 2.80
C ILE A 275 4.74 18.05 4.29
N PRO A 276 5.96 17.68 4.72
CA PRO A 276 6.35 17.76 6.13
C PRO A 276 6.26 19.18 6.73
N PRO A 277 6.03 19.30 8.05
CA PRO A 277 6.04 20.60 8.72
C PRO A 277 7.40 21.30 8.56
N GLY A 278 7.39 22.55 8.10
CA GLY A 278 8.60 23.35 7.91
C GLY A 278 9.38 23.08 6.60
N THR A 279 8.95 22.16 5.74
CA THR A 279 9.58 21.88 4.43
C THR A 279 9.76 23.15 3.60
N ALA A 280 10.95 23.33 3.01
CA ALA A 280 11.35 24.57 2.32
C ALA A 280 10.61 24.75 0.98
N LEU A 281 10.67 25.97 0.42
CA LEU A 281 9.97 26.28 -0.83
C LEU A 281 10.50 25.47 -2.03
N GLU A 282 11.80 25.16 -2.05
CA GLU A 282 12.44 24.37 -3.11
C GLU A 282 12.00 22.90 -3.04
N ASP A 283 12.05 22.30 -1.85
CA ASP A 283 11.55 20.95 -1.56
C ASP A 283 10.06 20.80 -1.93
N ARG A 284 9.20 21.77 -1.57
CA ARG A 284 7.77 21.77 -1.93
C ARG A 284 7.56 21.74 -3.44
N GLN A 285 8.40 22.43 -4.20
CA GLN A 285 8.36 22.38 -5.65
C GLN A 285 8.87 21.03 -6.19
N GLU A 286 9.80 20.34 -5.51
CA GLU A 286 10.21 18.98 -5.90
C GLU A 286 9.10 17.95 -5.62
N ILE A 287 8.41 18.05 -4.48
CA ILE A 287 7.20 17.26 -4.19
C ILE A 287 6.13 17.50 -5.26
N GLU A 288 5.85 18.75 -5.64
CA GLU A 288 4.86 19.04 -6.69
C GLU A 288 5.31 18.55 -8.09
N ARG A 289 6.59 18.70 -8.46
CA ARG A 289 7.15 18.12 -9.70
C ARG A 289 7.02 16.59 -9.73
N THR A 290 7.17 15.95 -8.58
CA THR A 290 7.02 14.49 -8.42
C THR A 290 5.56 14.07 -8.60
N ALA A 291 4.61 14.78 -7.98
CA ALA A 291 3.18 14.55 -8.19
C ALA A 291 2.75 14.78 -9.66
N GLN A 292 3.24 15.85 -10.29
CA GLN A 292 2.99 16.14 -11.71
C GLN A 292 3.53 15.04 -12.65
N ARG A 293 4.52 14.24 -12.23
CA ARG A 293 5.24 13.30 -13.09
C ARG A 293 4.36 12.17 -13.61
N GLU A 294 3.61 11.48 -12.74
CA GLU A 294 2.84 10.28 -13.13
C GLU A 294 1.74 10.63 -14.15
N LEU A 295 1.01 11.72 -13.91
CA LEU A 295 0.05 12.31 -14.86
C LEU A 295 0.75 12.74 -16.17
N SER A 296 1.93 13.37 -16.10
CA SER A 296 2.66 13.81 -17.31
C SER A 296 3.15 12.63 -18.17
N LEU A 297 3.61 11.55 -17.54
CA LEU A 297 4.08 10.34 -18.23
C LEU A 297 2.92 9.65 -18.95
N THR A 298 1.80 9.45 -18.27
CA THR A 298 0.62 8.76 -18.78
C THR A 298 -0.24 9.60 -19.74
N ARG A 299 -0.08 10.93 -19.75
CA ARG A 299 -0.92 11.86 -20.53
C ARG A 299 -1.11 11.44 -21.99
N GLY A 300 -2.37 11.28 -22.39
CA GLY A 300 -2.76 10.92 -23.76
C GLY A 300 -2.59 9.44 -24.12
N ILE A 301 -2.15 8.59 -23.19
CA ILE A 301 -2.21 7.14 -23.32
C ILE A 301 -3.62 6.69 -22.90
N ARG A 302 -4.19 5.74 -23.64
CA ARG A 302 -5.49 5.11 -23.33
C ARG A 302 -5.36 3.62 -23.60
N HIS A 303 -5.66 2.80 -22.60
CA HIS A 303 -5.68 1.33 -22.65
C HIS A 303 -6.48 0.84 -21.43
N PRO A 304 -7.36 -0.17 -21.53
CA PRO A 304 -8.11 -0.65 -20.36
C PRO A 304 -7.18 -1.14 -19.24
N GLY A 305 -6.05 -1.76 -19.60
CA GLY A 305 -5.05 -2.24 -18.65
C GLY A 305 -4.02 -1.20 -18.18
N ILE A 306 -4.09 0.08 -18.58
CA ILE A 306 -3.20 1.13 -18.05
C ILE A 306 -4.02 2.05 -17.16
N GLU A 307 -3.81 1.93 -15.85
CA GLU A 307 -4.41 2.83 -14.88
C GLU A 307 -3.58 4.13 -14.82
N ALA A 308 -4.22 5.25 -15.20
CA ALA A 308 -3.61 6.57 -15.25
C ALA A 308 -4.36 7.54 -14.31
N PRO A 309 -3.72 8.59 -13.79
CA PRO A 309 -4.42 9.63 -13.07
C PRO A 309 -5.36 10.40 -14.01
N VAL A 310 -6.57 10.68 -13.53
CA VAL A 310 -7.58 11.50 -14.20
C VAL A 310 -7.20 12.98 -14.14
N ASP A 311 -6.71 13.44 -12.97
CA ASP A 311 -6.38 14.84 -12.71
C ASP A 311 -5.33 15.01 -11.59
N LEU A 312 -4.79 16.22 -11.44
CA LEU A 312 -3.92 16.65 -10.34
C LEU A 312 -4.53 17.87 -9.63
N VAL A 313 -4.90 17.68 -8.37
CA VAL A 313 -5.46 18.70 -7.48
C VAL A 313 -4.38 19.23 -6.53
N ARG A 314 -4.48 20.49 -6.11
CA ARG A 314 -3.73 21.03 -4.96
C ARG A 314 -4.67 21.12 -3.75
N SER A 315 -4.19 20.70 -2.59
CA SER A 315 -4.94 20.76 -1.32
C SER A 315 -4.02 21.13 -0.16
N ASP A 316 -4.58 21.46 0.99
CA ASP A 316 -3.81 21.73 2.22
C ASP A 316 -3.09 20.50 2.76
N LEU A 317 -3.51 19.30 2.35
CA LEU A 317 -2.83 18.01 2.61
C LEU A 317 -1.66 17.75 1.65
N GLY A 318 -1.49 18.56 0.60
CA GLY A 318 -0.48 18.43 -0.44
C GLY A 318 -1.03 18.37 -1.87
N PRO A 319 -0.15 18.22 -2.88
CA PRO A 319 -0.55 17.88 -4.25
C PRO A 319 -1.14 16.47 -4.27
N ALA A 320 -2.21 16.26 -5.03
CA ALA A 320 -2.95 15.01 -5.00
C ALA A 320 -3.43 14.54 -6.39
N LEU A 321 -3.06 13.33 -6.77
CA LEU A 321 -3.50 12.69 -8.01
C LEU A 321 -4.81 11.95 -7.82
N ILE A 322 -5.78 12.21 -8.68
CA ILE A 322 -7.11 11.57 -8.67
C ILE A 322 -7.10 10.39 -9.63
N PHE A 323 -7.49 9.21 -9.17
CA PHE A 323 -7.64 8.00 -9.98
C PHE A 323 -9.08 7.50 -9.92
N GLU A 324 -9.52 6.80 -10.97
CA GLU A 324 -10.69 5.93 -10.87
C GLU A 324 -10.45 4.84 -9.81
N TYR A 325 -11.54 4.34 -9.21
CA TYR A 325 -11.47 3.28 -8.22
C TYR A 325 -12.45 2.17 -8.59
N ASP A 326 -12.01 0.94 -8.37
CA ASP A 326 -12.76 -0.29 -8.59
C ASP A 326 -12.68 -1.08 -7.27
N PRO A 327 -13.83 -1.36 -6.62
CA PRO A 327 -13.85 -2.03 -5.32
C PRO A 327 -13.56 -3.54 -5.39
N ASP A 328 -13.77 -4.16 -6.55
CA ASP A 328 -13.59 -5.60 -6.75
C ASP A 328 -12.15 -5.95 -7.19
N ALA A 329 -11.39 -4.95 -7.66
CA ALA A 329 -10.00 -5.11 -8.06
C ALA A 329 -9.08 -5.38 -6.85
N ILE A 330 -8.19 -6.37 -7.00
CA ILE A 330 -7.19 -6.73 -5.98
C ILE A 330 -5.78 -6.86 -6.56
N PRO A 331 -4.71 -6.60 -5.78
CA PRO A 331 -3.33 -6.88 -6.17
C PRO A 331 -3.09 -8.33 -6.64
N LEU A 332 -2.16 -8.53 -7.57
CA LEU A 332 -1.85 -9.84 -8.15
C LEU A 332 -1.37 -10.86 -7.12
N ASP A 333 -0.54 -10.45 -6.15
CA ASP A 333 -0.10 -11.30 -5.04
C ASP A 333 -1.28 -11.77 -4.19
N ARG A 334 -2.25 -10.89 -3.88
CA ARG A 334 -3.50 -11.28 -3.21
C ARG A 334 -4.36 -12.19 -4.08
N TYR A 335 -4.48 -11.91 -5.37
CA TYR A 335 -5.25 -12.73 -6.30
C TYR A 335 -4.71 -14.16 -6.38
N LEU A 336 -3.38 -14.30 -6.48
CA LEU A 336 -2.70 -15.59 -6.48
C LEU A 336 -2.78 -16.28 -5.10
N ALA A 337 -2.67 -15.55 -3.99
CA ALA A 337 -2.84 -16.12 -2.65
C ALA A 337 -4.29 -16.58 -2.35
N GLN A 338 -5.30 -15.98 -3.01
CA GLN A 338 -6.72 -16.33 -2.81
C GLN A 338 -7.25 -17.38 -3.80
N ARG A 339 -6.68 -17.47 -5.01
CA ARG A 339 -7.19 -18.33 -6.09
C ARG A 339 -6.14 -19.22 -6.74
N GLY A 340 -4.85 -19.06 -6.44
CA GLY A 340 -3.72 -19.73 -7.13
C GLY A 340 -3.89 -21.24 -7.26
N ASP A 341 -4.29 -21.92 -6.19
CA ASP A 341 -4.48 -23.38 -6.16
C ASP A 341 -5.60 -23.87 -7.09
N SER A 342 -6.52 -22.97 -7.47
CA SER A 342 -7.58 -23.21 -8.46
C SER A 342 -7.23 -22.73 -9.88
N LEU A 343 -6.15 -21.96 -10.06
CA LEU A 343 -5.72 -21.47 -11.37
C LEU A 343 -4.89 -22.55 -12.09
N GLY A 344 -5.54 -23.24 -13.04
CA GLY A 344 -4.87 -24.11 -14.00
C GLY A 344 -3.88 -23.37 -14.90
N TYR A 345 -3.05 -24.15 -15.60
CA TYR A 345 -1.94 -23.66 -16.43
C TYR A 345 -2.35 -22.54 -17.41
N ASP A 346 -3.40 -22.74 -18.20
CA ASP A 346 -3.85 -21.76 -19.20
C ASP A 346 -4.34 -20.44 -18.58
N ALA A 347 -4.87 -20.47 -17.36
CA ALA A 347 -5.28 -19.26 -16.64
C ALA A 347 -4.06 -18.45 -16.17
N ARG A 348 -3.02 -19.15 -15.67
CA ARG A 348 -1.73 -18.53 -15.29
C ARG A 348 -1.00 -17.96 -16.51
N LEU A 349 -0.97 -18.72 -17.61
CA LEU A 349 -0.44 -18.30 -18.91
C LEU A 349 -1.18 -17.07 -19.46
N GLY A 350 -2.52 -17.06 -19.36
CA GLY A 350 -3.37 -15.93 -19.75
C GLY A 350 -3.13 -14.66 -18.94
N LEU A 351 -2.88 -14.77 -17.62
CA LEU A 351 -2.50 -13.64 -16.78
C LEU A 351 -1.13 -13.07 -17.20
N VAL A 352 -0.12 -13.92 -17.41
CA VAL A 352 1.21 -13.50 -17.89
C VAL A 352 1.11 -12.82 -19.25
N ARG A 353 0.30 -13.36 -20.17
CA ARG A 353 0.02 -12.78 -21.49
C ARG A 353 -0.60 -11.38 -21.37
N GLN A 354 -1.66 -11.21 -20.57
CA GLN A 354 -2.29 -9.90 -20.39
C GLN A 354 -1.32 -8.86 -19.80
N ILE A 355 -0.51 -9.23 -18.80
CA ILE A 355 0.51 -8.33 -18.23
C ILE A 355 1.50 -7.91 -19.32
N ALA A 356 2.01 -8.86 -20.11
CA ALA A 356 2.94 -8.60 -21.21
C ALA A 356 2.32 -7.71 -22.31
N GLU A 357 1.05 -7.93 -22.68
CA GLU A 357 0.31 -7.12 -23.67
C GLU A 357 0.14 -5.65 -23.21
N VAL A 358 -0.17 -5.42 -21.93
CA VAL A 358 -0.25 -4.07 -21.35
C VAL A 358 1.11 -3.35 -21.42
N VAL A 359 2.19 -4.05 -21.07
CA VAL A 359 3.55 -3.47 -21.09
C VAL A 359 4.02 -3.25 -22.53
N ALA A 360 3.76 -4.17 -23.46
CA ALA A 360 4.03 -4.00 -24.89
C ALA A 360 3.28 -2.78 -25.46
N TYR A 361 2.01 -2.58 -25.10
CA TYR A 361 1.28 -1.38 -25.48
C TYR A 361 1.91 -0.11 -24.91
N ALA A 362 2.30 -0.09 -23.63
CA ALA A 362 3.02 1.05 -23.04
C ALA A 362 4.33 1.34 -23.80
N HIS A 363 5.12 0.32 -24.12
CA HIS A 363 6.37 0.42 -24.88
C HIS A 363 6.13 0.97 -26.30
N SER A 364 5.04 0.57 -26.97
CA SER A 364 4.63 1.14 -28.27
C SER A 364 4.35 2.65 -28.19
N ARG A 365 3.85 3.13 -27.03
CA ARG A 365 3.64 4.56 -26.72
C ARG A 365 4.89 5.23 -26.13
N ARG A 366 6.04 4.53 -26.16
CA ARG A 366 7.34 4.92 -25.62
C ARG A 366 7.38 5.12 -24.10
N LEU A 367 6.41 4.59 -23.37
CA LEU A 367 6.37 4.57 -21.91
C LEU A 367 6.89 3.24 -21.39
N THR A 368 7.85 3.28 -20.46
CA THR A 368 8.35 2.12 -19.72
C THR A 368 8.08 2.31 -18.23
N HIS A 369 7.90 1.23 -17.47
CA HIS A 369 7.51 1.26 -16.06
C HIS A 369 8.71 1.37 -15.10
N ARG A 370 9.75 0.58 -15.36
CA ARG A 370 11.02 0.46 -14.63
C ARG A 370 10.93 -0.13 -13.22
N ALA A 371 9.74 -0.52 -12.75
CA ALA A 371 9.52 -1.08 -11.41
C ALA A 371 8.28 -2.00 -11.32
N LEU A 372 8.09 -2.90 -12.30
CA LEU A 372 6.99 -3.87 -12.26
C LEU A 372 7.10 -4.79 -11.02
N SER A 373 6.00 -4.93 -10.29
CA SER A 373 5.87 -5.75 -9.08
C SER A 373 4.41 -6.16 -8.87
N PRO A 374 4.10 -7.20 -8.08
CA PRO A 374 2.73 -7.70 -7.93
C PRO A 374 1.77 -6.65 -7.36
N SER A 375 2.26 -5.82 -6.44
CA SER A 375 1.56 -4.68 -5.86
C SER A 375 1.12 -3.59 -6.87
N ARG A 376 1.73 -3.56 -8.07
CA ARG A 376 1.40 -2.65 -9.18
C ARG A 376 0.55 -3.29 -10.27
N VAL A 377 0.33 -4.62 -10.22
CA VAL A 377 -0.54 -5.36 -11.13
C VAL A 377 -1.82 -5.68 -10.38
N TRP A 378 -2.95 -5.13 -10.83
CA TRP A 378 -4.25 -5.29 -10.19
C TRP A 378 -5.17 -6.13 -11.08
N ILE A 379 -5.83 -7.10 -10.48
CA ILE A 379 -6.69 -8.07 -11.13
C ILE A 379 -8.14 -7.76 -10.77
N SER A 380 -8.94 -7.54 -11.80
CA SER A 380 -10.38 -7.24 -11.72
C SER A 380 -11.12 -8.53 -12.05
N PRO A 381 -11.76 -9.22 -11.09
CA PRO A 381 -12.19 -10.61 -11.28
C PRO A 381 -13.33 -10.75 -12.30
N GLY A 382 -14.41 -9.98 -12.14
CA GLY A 382 -15.55 -9.91 -13.06
C GLY A 382 -16.34 -11.22 -13.28
N ASP A 383 -17.36 -11.14 -14.14
CA ASP A 383 -18.20 -12.29 -14.56
C ASP A 383 -17.58 -13.12 -15.70
N GLY A 384 -16.30 -12.93 -16.00
CA GLY A 384 -15.63 -13.49 -17.18
C GLY A 384 -14.15 -13.77 -16.96
N ALA A 385 -13.34 -13.56 -17.99
CA ALA A 385 -11.88 -13.62 -17.83
C ALA A 385 -11.40 -12.43 -16.95
N PRO A 386 -10.51 -12.66 -15.97
CA PRO A 386 -10.01 -11.59 -15.12
C PRO A 386 -9.26 -10.54 -15.94
N GLN A 387 -9.46 -9.25 -15.62
CA GLN A 387 -8.83 -8.14 -16.34
C GLN A 387 -7.64 -7.56 -15.57
N VAL A 388 -6.46 -7.59 -16.18
CA VAL A 388 -5.23 -6.98 -15.68
C VAL A 388 -5.23 -5.46 -15.89
N ARG A 389 -4.91 -4.70 -14.83
CA ARG A 389 -4.51 -3.30 -14.86
C ARG A 389 -3.12 -3.11 -14.25
N ILE A 390 -2.32 -2.22 -14.85
CA ILE A 390 -1.00 -1.82 -14.34
C ILE A 390 -1.03 -0.34 -13.96
N ARG A 391 -0.59 -0.05 -12.74
CA ARG A 391 -0.62 1.27 -12.08
C ARG A 391 0.76 1.70 -11.57
N ASP A 392 0.80 2.85 -10.88
CA ASP A 392 1.98 3.38 -10.17
C ASP A 392 3.18 3.67 -11.09
N TRP A 393 2.90 4.39 -12.18
CA TRP A 393 3.84 4.74 -13.26
C TRP A 393 4.86 5.82 -12.87
N MET A 394 4.94 6.22 -11.60
CA MET A 394 5.84 7.26 -11.07
C MET A 394 7.33 7.01 -11.39
N THR A 395 7.78 5.76 -11.30
CA THR A 395 9.15 5.31 -11.65
C THR A 395 9.44 5.37 -13.15
N GLY A 396 8.39 5.44 -13.96
CA GLY A 396 8.43 5.25 -15.41
C GLY A 396 9.23 6.32 -16.16
N ARG A 397 9.45 6.05 -17.45
CA ARG A 397 10.16 6.95 -18.36
C ARG A 397 9.49 6.97 -19.72
N ARG A 398 9.31 8.16 -20.30
CA ARG A 398 8.75 8.35 -21.64
C ARG A 398 9.81 8.89 -22.59
N THR A 399 10.15 8.17 -23.65
CA THR A 399 11.26 8.55 -24.53
C THR A 399 10.80 9.37 -25.75
N GLY A 400 11.58 10.40 -26.09
CA GLY A 400 11.43 11.17 -27.32
C GLY A 400 10.30 12.21 -27.33
N THR A 401 10.51 13.35 -26.67
CA THR A 401 9.75 14.59 -26.94
C THR A 401 10.71 15.78 -26.92
N SER A 402 10.77 16.55 -28.02
CA SER A 402 11.81 17.56 -28.27
C SER A 402 11.63 18.88 -27.50
N ALA A 403 10.89 18.88 -26.39
CA ALA A 403 10.71 20.03 -25.50
C ALA A 403 11.95 20.22 -24.60
N ARG A 404 13.05 20.68 -25.22
CA ARG A 404 14.45 20.68 -24.71
C ARG A 404 14.73 21.63 -23.52
N SER A 405 13.77 21.89 -22.64
CA SER A 405 13.96 22.73 -21.44
C SER A 405 13.12 22.34 -20.22
N THR A 406 11.86 21.92 -20.40
CA THR A 406 10.94 21.64 -19.27
C THR A 406 10.68 20.14 -19.05
N MET A 407 10.37 19.38 -20.10
CA MET A 407 10.12 17.93 -19.95
C MET A 407 11.36 17.16 -19.47
N THR A 408 12.58 17.60 -19.81
CA THR A 408 13.82 16.98 -19.35
C THR A 408 13.96 17.06 -17.83
N VAL A 409 13.51 18.15 -17.20
CA VAL A 409 13.57 18.35 -15.74
C VAL A 409 12.56 17.44 -15.04
N LEU A 410 11.30 17.45 -15.47
CA LEU A 410 10.25 16.58 -14.90
C LEU A 410 10.52 15.09 -15.12
N SER A 411 11.15 14.72 -16.25
CA SER A 411 11.49 13.32 -16.57
C SER A 411 12.80 12.84 -15.94
N GLY A 412 13.75 13.75 -15.66
CA GLY A 412 15.14 13.44 -15.32
C GLY A 412 15.42 13.10 -13.86
N GLY A 413 14.56 13.50 -12.91
CA GLY A 413 14.84 13.35 -11.47
C GLY A 413 15.08 11.91 -11.00
N ILE A 414 14.29 10.95 -11.50
CA ILE A 414 14.35 9.54 -11.07
C ILE A 414 15.33 8.75 -11.96
N THR A 415 16.61 9.00 -11.73
CA THR A 415 17.73 8.19 -12.23
C THR A 415 17.63 6.75 -11.72
N ASP A 416 17.49 6.61 -10.41
CA ASP A 416 17.50 5.35 -9.66
C ASP A 416 16.07 4.96 -9.23
N PRO A 417 15.45 3.92 -9.82
CA PRO A 417 14.09 3.49 -9.45
C PRO A 417 14.06 2.76 -8.09
N ALA A 418 15.19 2.23 -7.60
CA ALA A 418 15.24 1.45 -6.36
C ALA A 418 14.95 2.30 -5.10
N ARG A 419 15.02 3.63 -5.22
CA ARG A 419 14.73 4.61 -4.15
C ARG A 419 13.25 4.94 -3.95
N LEU A 420 12.37 4.53 -4.87
CA LEU A 420 10.94 4.82 -4.84
C LEU A 420 10.09 3.54 -4.81
N VAL A 421 10.71 2.43 -4.41
CA VAL A 421 10.07 1.15 -4.21
C VAL A 421 10.34 0.68 -2.79
N GLU A 422 9.34 0.03 -2.20
CA GLU A 422 9.47 -0.57 -0.87
C GLU A 422 10.29 -1.88 -0.97
N GLN A 423 10.82 -2.37 0.15
CA GLN A 423 11.84 -3.43 0.16
C GLN A 423 11.35 -4.79 -0.38
N ASP A 424 10.05 -5.06 -0.30
CA ASP A 424 9.38 -6.23 -0.88
C ASP A 424 9.43 -6.25 -2.42
N GLN A 425 9.46 -5.06 -3.04
CA GLN A 425 9.46 -4.91 -4.49
C GLN A 425 10.85 -5.15 -5.09
N TRP A 426 11.91 -5.14 -4.27
CA TRP A 426 13.29 -5.39 -4.71
C TRP A 426 13.47 -6.78 -5.32
N PHE A 427 12.65 -7.76 -4.93
CA PHE A 427 12.68 -9.13 -5.49
C PHE A 427 12.22 -9.19 -6.96
N TYR A 428 11.60 -8.13 -7.50
CA TYR A 428 11.14 -8.03 -8.88
C TYR A 428 11.94 -7.01 -9.71
N LEU A 429 12.89 -6.29 -9.09
CA LEU A 429 13.76 -5.35 -9.79
C LEU A 429 14.97 -6.05 -10.42
N ALA A 430 15.31 -5.66 -11.64
CA ALA A 430 16.51 -6.13 -12.31
C ALA A 430 17.78 -5.80 -11.50
N PRO A 431 18.81 -6.66 -11.47
CA PRO A 431 19.99 -6.47 -10.61
C PRO A 431 20.75 -5.16 -10.87
N GLU A 432 20.70 -4.63 -12.08
CA GLU A 432 21.26 -3.32 -12.44
C GLU A 432 20.51 -2.13 -11.81
N SER A 433 19.21 -2.24 -11.53
CA SER A 433 18.49 -1.25 -10.72
C SER A 433 18.96 -1.25 -9.27
N LEU A 434 19.18 -2.44 -8.69
CA LEU A 434 19.64 -2.59 -7.30
C LEU A 434 21.10 -2.14 -7.10
N ARG A 435 21.90 -2.12 -8.17
CA ARG A 435 23.26 -1.53 -8.20
C ARG A 435 23.24 0.01 -8.33
N GLY A 436 22.13 0.58 -8.79
CA GLY A 436 21.96 2.00 -9.09
C GLY A 436 22.69 2.47 -10.35
N GLY A 437 22.17 3.52 -11.00
CA GLY A 437 22.81 4.11 -12.17
C GLY A 437 21.97 5.18 -12.87
N ALA A 438 22.61 6.20 -13.43
CA ALA A 438 21.89 7.32 -14.06
C ALA A 438 21.24 6.99 -15.41
N ASN A 439 21.79 6.01 -16.14
CA ASN A 439 21.45 5.72 -17.55
C ASN A 439 20.93 4.29 -17.77
N LEU A 440 20.19 3.72 -16.80
CA LEU A 440 19.65 2.37 -16.95
C LEU A 440 18.75 2.24 -18.22
N PRO A 441 18.94 1.20 -19.05
CA PRO A 441 18.14 0.94 -20.24
C PRO A 441 16.78 0.37 -19.81
N PRO A 442 15.65 1.01 -20.14
CA PRO A 442 14.44 0.82 -19.36
C PRO A 442 13.53 -0.31 -19.88
N VAL A 443 13.77 -0.79 -21.10
CA VAL A 443 13.04 -1.94 -21.67
C VAL A 443 13.53 -3.25 -21.03
N PRO A 444 14.84 -3.53 -20.90
CA PRO A 444 15.35 -4.67 -20.13
C PRO A 444 14.92 -4.71 -18.65
N LEU A 445 14.67 -3.56 -18.01
CA LEU A 445 14.11 -3.50 -16.65
C LEU A 445 12.68 -4.06 -16.61
N ASP A 446 11.85 -3.68 -17.59
CA ASP A 446 10.47 -4.16 -17.69
C ASP A 446 10.41 -5.63 -18.11
N VAL A 447 11.32 -6.09 -18.98
CA VAL A 447 11.44 -7.52 -19.35
C VAL A 447 11.84 -8.37 -18.14
N TYR A 448 12.79 -7.91 -17.31
CA TYR A 448 13.14 -8.60 -16.06
C TYR A 448 11.96 -8.67 -15.09
N GLY A 449 11.30 -7.53 -14.86
CA GLY A 449 10.12 -7.48 -13.97
C GLY A 449 8.99 -8.37 -14.48
N LEU A 450 8.80 -8.48 -15.80
CA LEU A 450 7.87 -9.40 -16.43
C LEU A 450 8.27 -10.87 -16.24
N GLY A 451 9.55 -11.22 -16.34
CA GLY A 451 10.07 -12.55 -16.01
C GLY A 451 9.87 -12.93 -14.54
N ALA A 452 10.09 -11.97 -13.62
CA ALA A 452 9.86 -12.15 -12.19
C ALA A 452 8.36 -12.26 -11.82
N LEU A 453 7.49 -11.54 -12.54
CA LEU A 453 6.03 -11.70 -12.44
C LEU A 453 5.54 -13.03 -13.04
N ALA A 454 6.15 -13.49 -14.15
CA ALA A 454 5.84 -14.78 -14.74
C ALA A 454 6.25 -15.94 -13.81
N TYR A 455 7.42 -15.86 -13.16
CA TYR A 455 7.81 -16.78 -12.09
C TYR A 455 6.71 -16.90 -11.03
N LEU A 456 6.31 -15.78 -10.40
CA LEU A 456 5.25 -15.75 -9.39
C LEU A 456 3.92 -16.30 -9.92
N ALA A 457 3.52 -15.95 -11.16
CA ALA A 457 2.28 -16.42 -11.74
C ALA A 457 2.26 -17.94 -11.99
N PHE A 458 3.40 -18.56 -12.32
CA PHE A 458 3.49 -20.00 -12.55
C PHE A 458 3.77 -20.82 -11.27
N THR A 459 4.58 -20.32 -10.33
CA THR A 459 4.93 -21.05 -9.10
C THR A 459 3.98 -20.76 -7.93
N GLY A 460 3.43 -19.53 -7.85
CA GLY A 460 2.77 -19.00 -6.65
C GLY A 460 3.75 -18.43 -5.60
N GLU A 461 5.07 -18.57 -5.79
CA GLU A 461 6.11 -18.13 -4.86
C GLU A 461 6.85 -16.88 -5.33
N GLN A 462 7.36 -16.10 -4.37
CA GLN A 462 8.13 -14.89 -4.66
C GLN A 462 9.55 -15.23 -5.17
N PRO A 463 10.17 -14.39 -6.03
CA PRO A 463 11.52 -14.62 -6.57
C PRO A 463 12.67 -14.75 -5.55
N SER A 464 12.46 -14.41 -4.27
CA SER A 464 13.36 -14.64 -3.13
C SER A 464 12.60 -14.45 -1.83
N ALA A 465 12.92 -15.22 -0.79
CA ALA A 465 12.30 -15.07 0.54
C ALA A 465 12.93 -13.93 1.37
N ASN A 466 14.13 -13.48 1.02
CA ASN A 466 14.83 -12.37 1.70
C ASN A 466 15.99 -11.80 0.86
N VAL A 467 16.51 -10.65 1.28
CA VAL A 467 17.59 -9.91 0.57
C VAL A 467 18.91 -10.70 0.50
N ALA A 468 19.25 -11.51 1.51
CA ALA A 468 20.48 -12.32 1.48
C ALA A 468 20.39 -13.48 0.49
N GLU A 469 19.18 -14.00 0.24
CA GLU A 469 18.92 -14.95 -0.85
C GLU A 469 18.97 -14.26 -2.22
N LEU A 470 18.33 -13.10 -2.38
CA LEU A 470 18.37 -12.29 -3.60
C LEU A 470 19.82 -11.98 -4.01
N GLN A 471 20.65 -11.54 -3.07
CA GLN A 471 22.08 -11.30 -3.31
C GLN A 471 22.81 -12.57 -3.77
N ARG A 472 22.49 -13.74 -3.21
CA ARG A 472 23.07 -15.03 -3.61
C ARG A 472 22.65 -15.45 -5.02
N ARG A 473 21.37 -15.29 -5.38
CA ARG A 473 20.85 -15.53 -6.73
C ARG A 473 21.54 -14.62 -7.75
N ILE A 474 21.69 -13.32 -7.44
CA ILE A 474 22.40 -12.35 -8.28
C ILE A 474 23.90 -12.69 -8.44
N GLN A 475 24.55 -13.22 -7.40
CA GLN A 475 25.95 -13.67 -7.46
C GLN A 475 26.15 -14.97 -8.23
N ALA A 476 25.15 -15.87 -8.24
CA ALA A 476 25.18 -17.10 -9.02
C ALA A 476 25.09 -16.87 -10.54
N GLY A 477 24.60 -15.69 -10.97
CA GLY A 477 24.51 -15.30 -12.38
C GLY A 477 23.38 -15.95 -13.16
N THR A 478 22.57 -16.80 -12.54
CA THR A 478 21.43 -17.50 -13.17
C THR A 478 20.13 -16.74 -13.02
N GLY A 479 19.27 -16.79 -14.05
CA GLY A 479 17.87 -16.36 -13.94
C GLY A 479 17.04 -17.25 -13.02
N LEU A 480 15.76 -16.89 -12.82
CA LEU A 480 14.85 -17.59 -11.91
C LEU A 480 14.49 -18.98 -12.44
N ASP A 481 14.65 -20.01 -11.61
CA ASP A 481 14.33 -21.38 -11.98
C ASP A 481 12.96 -21.82 -11.45
N ALA A 482 11.95 -21.81 -12.33
CA ALA A 482 10.59 -22.18 -11.96
C ALA A 482 10.43 -23.69 -11.70
N ALA A 483 11.24 -24.55 -12.34
CA ALA A 483 11.20 -26.00 -12.14
C ALA A 483 11.57 -26.42 -10.72
N ALA A 484 12.39 -25.63 -10.01
CA ALA A 484 12.79 -25.89 -8.63
C ALA A 484 11.63 -25.80 -7.62
N VAL A 485 10.53 -25.13 -7.98
CA VAL A 485 9.32 -24.99 -7.16
C VAL A 485 8.15 -25.79 -7.75
N SER A 486 7.98 -25.75 -9.08
CA SER A 486 6.94 -26.52 -9.78
C SER A 486 7.57 -27.36 -10.91
N PRO A 487 8.02 -28.60 -10.61
CA PRO A 487 8.60 -29.51 -11.60
C PRO A 487 7.64 -30.00 -12.69
N ALA A 488 6.35 -29.64 -12.60
CA ALA A 488 5.33 -29.98 -13.58
C ALA A 488 5.13 -28.89 -14.66
N LEU A 489 5.87 -27.78 -14.59
CA LEU A 489 5.87 -26.77 -15.65
C LEU A 489 6.62 -27.27 -16.89
N PRO A 490 6.12 -27.05 -18.12
CA PRO A 490 6.84 -27.39 -19.35
C PRO A 490 8.21 -26.70 -19.42
N ASP A 491 9.25 -27.41 -19.88
CA ASP A 491 10.62 -26.89 -19.98
C ASP A 491 10.70 -25.57 -20.74
N ALA A 492 9.86 -25.37 -21.77
CA ALA A 492 9.80 -24.15 -22.55
C ALA A 492 9.30 -22.92 -21.73
N VAL A 493 8.44 -23.13 -20.73
CA VAL A 493 8.03 -22.09 -19.77
C VAL A 493 9.18 -21.78 -18.82
N VAL A 494 9.84 -22.82 -18.30
CA VAL A 494 10.98 -22.69 -17.38
C VAL A 494 12.12 -21.94 -18.06
N ALA A 495 12.40 -22.23 -19.32
CA ALA A 495 13.37 -21.52 -20.15
C ALA A 495 12.99 -20.04 -20.31
N LEU A 496 11.75 -19.72 -20.73
CA LEU A 496 11.29 -18.34 -20.92
C LEU A 496 11.36 -17.50 -19.64
N VAL A 497 10.95 -18.07 -18.50
CA VAL A 497 11.05 -17.41 -17.19
C VAL A 497 12.52 -17.15 -16.82
N ARG A 498 13.40 -18.14 -17.02
CA ARG A 498 14.83 -18.06 -16.71
C ARG A 498 15.58 -17.07 -17.60
N GLU A 499 15.25 -17.01 -18.89
CA GLU A 499 15.82 -16.08 -19.88
C GLU A 499 15.40 -14.64 -19.58
N ALA A 500 14.09 -14.38 -19.47
CA ALA A 500 13.56 -13.05 -19.20
C ALA A 500 14.07 -12.47 -17.86
N SER A 501 14.31 -13.32 -16.86
CA SER A 501 14.85 -12.94 -15.55
C SER A 501 16.37 -13.11 -15.40
N SER A 502 17.15 -13.21 -16.49
CA SER A 502 18.61 -13.31 -16.38
C SER A 502 19.22 -12.05 -15.69
N PRO A 503 20.20 -12.21 -14.78
CA PRO A 503 21.04 -11.12 -14.31
C PRO A 503 21.84 -10.39 -15.41
N GLY A 504 22.05 -11.02 -16.57
CA GLY A 504 22.64 -10.41 -17.75
C GLY A 504 21.61 -9.69 -18.61
N GLU A 505 21.77 -8.39 -18.85
CA GLU A 505 20.84 -7.57 -19.66
C GLU A 505 20.68 -8.10 -21.10
N LEU A 506 21.80 -8.53 -21.71
CA LEU A 506 21.88 -9.00 -23.09
C LEU A 506 21.43 -10.46 -23.27
N GLU A 507 21.07 -11.14 -22.19
CA GLU A 507 20.61 -12.54 -22.17
C GLU A 507 19.08 -12.65 -22.08
N ARG A 508 18.38 -11.51 -22.00
CA ARG A 508 16.91 -11.40 -21.95
C ARG A 508 16.34 -11.18 -23.36
N PRO A 509 15.04 -11.44 -23.58
CA PRO A 509 14.35 -10.97 -24.77
C PRO A 509 14.53 -9.45 -24.94
N ALA A 510 14.94 -9.02 -26.14
CA ALA A 510 15.36 -7.63 -26.37
C ALA A 510 14.22 -6.61 -26.18
N THR A 511 12.98 -7.04 -26.39
CA THR A 511 11.74 -6.30 -26.18
C THR A 511 10.66 -7.17 -25.54
N VAL A 512 9.60 -6.53 -25.05
CA VAL A 512 8.40 -7.23 -24.55
C VAL A 512 7.60 -7.89 -25.68
N GLN A 513 7.81 -7.50 -26.95
CA GLN A 513 7.23 -8.23 -28.08
C GLN A 513 7.93 -9.58 -28.26
N ASP A 514 9.26 -9.63 -28.17
CA ASP A 514 10.02 -10.89 -28.26
C ASP A 514 9.60 -11.88 -27.15
N PHE A 515 9.32 -11.35 -25.94
CA PHE A 515 8.73 -12.14 -24.86
C PHE A 515 7.32 -12.67 -25.19
N LEU A 516 6.45 -11.86 -25.79
CA LEU A 516 5.10 -12.28 -26.21
C LEU A 516 5.14 -13.33 -27.33
N ASP A 517 6.07 -13.20 -28.26
CA ASP A 517 6.25 -14.13 -29.37
C ASP A 517 6.79 -15.47 -28.85
N ALA A 518 7.76 -15.44 -27.92
CA ALA A 518 8.24 -16.62 -27.21
C ALA A 518 7.13 -17.30 -26.37
N LEU A 519 6.34 -16.53 -25.60
CA LEU A 519 5.19 -17.02 -24.83
C LEU A 519 4.15 -17.72 -25.73
N THR A 520 4.02 -17.25 -26.97
CA THR A 520 3.12 -17.82 -27.98
C THR A 520 3.68 -19.09 -28.61
N ALA A 521 5.00 -19.16 -28.84
CA ALA A 521 5.68 -20.39 -29.25
C ALA A 521 5.58 -21.49 -28.17
N VAL A 522 5.77 -21.15 -26.90
CA VAL A 522 5.57 -22.04 -25.74
C VAL A 522 4.15 -22.60 -25.72
N GLN A 523 3.13 -21.74 -25.85
CA GLN A 523 1.73 -22.16 -25.89
C GLN A 523 1.43 -23.14 -27.04
N ALA A 524 1.99 -22.90 -28.23
CA ALA A 524 1.84 -23.80 -29.38
C ALA A 524 2.49 -25.18 -29.16
N GLN A 525 3.66 -25.23 -28.51
CA GLN A 525 4.35 -26.48 -28.18
C GLN A 525 3.52 -27.32 -27.20
N THR A 526 3.10 -26.75 -26.06
CA THR A 526 2.27 -27.46 -25.07
C THR A 526 0.94 -27.94 -25.65
N THR A 527 0.33 -27.17 -26.57
CA THR A 527 -0.91 -27.58 -27.26
C THR A 527 -0.69 -28.77 -28.20
N THR A 528 0.48 -28.88 -28.82
CA THR A 528 0.78 -29.92 -29.83
C THR A 528 1.10 -31.27 -29.18
N GLU A 529 1.78 -31.27 -28.03
CA GLU A 529 2.20 -32.49 -27.32
C GLU A 529 1.03 -33.27 -26.69
N VAL A 530 -0.10 -32.61 -26.46
CA VAL A 530 -1.32 -33.20 -25.85
C VAL A 530 -2.26 -33.85 -26.89
N ALA A 531 -1.93 -33.79 -28.19
CA ALA A 531 -2.73 -34.43 -29.24
C ALA A 531 -2.63 -35.98 -29.15
N PRO A 532 -3.76 -36.73 -29.16
CA PRO A 532 -3.74 -38.17 -28.94
C PRO A 532 -3.11 -38.92 -30.13
N SER A 533 -2.06 -39.68 -29.87
CA SER A 533 -1.28 -40.47 -30.84
C SER A 533 -1.98 -41.79 -31.25
N SER A 534 -3.24 -41.69 -31.68
CA SER A 534 -4.12 -42.85 -31.95
C SER A 534 -3.91 -43.49 -33.32
N SER A 535 -2.76 -44.17 -33.55
CA SER A 535 -2.65 -45.18 -34.62
C SER A 535 -1.51 -46.19 -34.41
N ILE A 536 -1.77 -47.26 -33.64
CA ILE A 536 -0.99 -48.52 -33.72
C ILE A 536 -1.81 -49.52 -34.55
N PRO A 537 -1.31 -50.01 -35.71
CA PRO A 537 -2.06 -50.93 -36.55
C PRO A 537 -2.05 -52.36 -35.97
N SER A 538 -3.21 -52.81 -35.47
CA SER A 538 -3.40 -54.12 -34.85
C SER A 538 -3.13 -55.29 -35.81
N ARG A 539 -2.08 -56.07 -35.55
CA ARG A 539 -1.85 -57.35 -36.26
C ARG A 539 -2.72 -58.47 -35.66
N HIS A 540 -3.79 -58.83 -36.36
CA HIS A 540 -4.57 -60.04 -36.05
C HIS A 540 -3.84 -61.33 -36.45
N PRO A 541 -3.69 -62.32 -35.54
CA PRO A 541 -3.62 -63.72 -35.93
C PRO A 541 -5.03 -64.27 -36.28
N ARG A 542 -5.10 -65.26 -37.18
CA ARG A 542 -6.37 -65.86 -37.62
C ARG A 542 -6.91 -66.90 -36.63
N ALA A 543 -8.21 -66.88 -36.36
CA ALA A 543 -8.98 -68.00 -35.82
C ALA A 543 -10.28 -68.20 -36.62
N ARG A 544 -10.86 -69.41 -36.56
CA ARG A 544 -11.84 -69.93 -37.54
C ARG A 544 -13.29 -69.58 -37.20
N SER A 545 -14.15 -69.67 -38.21
CA SER A 545 -15.60 -69.52 -38.15
C SER A 545 -16.35 -70.74 -37.60
N SER A 546 -17.40 -70.52 -36.81
CA SER A 546 -18.72 -71.17 -37.02
C SER A 546 -19.83 -70.40 -36.26
N PRO A 547 -21.10 -70.41 -36.71
CA PRO A 547 -22.19 -69.65 -36.06
C PRO A 547 -23.22 -70.53 -35.32
N ASP A 548 -23.64 -70.07 -34.14
CA ASP A 548 -24.92 -70.37 -33.45
C ASP A 548 -25.07 -69.31 -32.33
N GLY A 549 -26.22 -68.99 -31.75
CA GLY A 549 -27.59 -69.46 -31.97
C GLY A 549 -28.43 -69.26 -30.71
N SER A 550 -29.60 -68.59 -30.79
CA SER A 550 -30.53 -68.31 -29.66
C SER A 550 -29.95 -67.52 -28.45
N ARG A 551 -30.71 -67.15 -27.40
CA ARG A 551 -31.92 -66.27 -27.27
C ARG A 551 -32.12 -66.02 -25.75
N CYS A 552 -32.75 -64.90 -25.35
CA CYS A 552 -33.34 -64.65 -24.00
C CYS A 552 -32.36 -64.55 -22.81
N ALA A 553 -32.68 -63.95 -21.64
CA ALA A 553 -33.67 -62.90 -21.29
C ALA A 553 -33.43 -62.29 -19.88
N ARG A 554 -33.89 -61.04 -19.66
CA ARG A 554 -34.31 -60.35 -18.40
C ARG A 554 -33.62 -60.67 -17.05
N ALA A 555 -33.00 -59.64 -16.44
CA ALA A 555 -33.38 -59.02 -15.15
C ALA A 555 -32.34 -57.91 -14.78
N ALA A 556 -32.57 -56.75 -14.14
CA ALA A 556 -33.72 -56.02 -13.56
C ALA A 556 -33.49 -55.63 -12.07
N ALA A 557 -32.68 -54.60 -11.84
CA ALA A 557 -32.66 -53.75 -10.64
C ALA A 557 -31.82 -52.47 -10.96
N ALA A 558 -32.00 -51.27 -10.42
CA ALA A 558 -33.08 -50.51 -9.76
C ALA A 558 -32.36 -49.40 -8.96
N ALA A 559 -32.55 -48.13 -9.31
CA ALA A 559 -32.01 -46.97 -8.57
C ALA A 559 -32.97 -45.77 -8.71
N PRO A 560 -33.14 -44.91 -7.68
CA PRO A 560 -34.22 -43.92 -7.64
C PRO A 560 -33.87 -42.56 -8.29
N PRO A 561 -34.88 -41.81 -8.80
CA PRO A 561 -34.71 -40.46 -9.36
C PRO A 561 -34.83 -39.33 -8.30
N ALA A 562 -34.36 -38.13 -8.68
CA ALA A 562 -34.45 -36.90 -7.88
C ALA A 562 -35.84 -36.22 -7.94
N PRO A 563 -36.22 -35.39 -6.95
CA PRO A 563 -37.54 -34.75 -6.89
C PRO A 563 -37.70 -33.53 -7.82
N PRO A 564 -38.92 -33.23 -8.30
CA PRO A 564 -39.21 -32.08 -9.16
C PRO A 564 -39.48 -30.79 -8.37
N CYS A 565 -39.17 -29.64 -8.96
CA CYS A 565 -39.59 -28.33 -8.45
C CYS A 565 -41.03 -28.02 -8.90
N SER A 566 -41.90 -27.61 -7.97
CA SER A 566 -43.24 -27.09 -8.25
C SER A 566 -43.32 -25.59 -7.93
N TRP A 567 -44.05 -24.84 -8.75
CA TRP A 567 -44.28 -23.40 -8.59
C TRP A 567 -45.68 -23.13 -8.01
N THR A 568 -45.80 -22.08 -7.19
CA THR A 568 -47.09 -21.47 -6.88
C THR A 568 -46.96 -19.94 -6.84
N THR A 569 -47.93 -19.26 -7.44
CA THR A 569 -48.12 -17.79 -7.55
C THR A 569 -48.68 -17.21 -6.22
N SER A 570 -48.79 -15.90 -5.93
CA SER A 570 -48.68 -14.59 -6.64
C SER A 570 -48.73 -13.44 -5.57
N PRO A 571 -48.93 -12.13 -5.85
CA PRO A 571 -48.66 -11.28 -7.03
C PRO A 571 -48.00 -9.89 -6.69
N ARG A 572 -47.93 -9.00 -7.69
CA ARG A 572 -47.64 -7.53 -7.67
C ARG A 572 -46.16 -7.12 -7.74
N THR A 573 -45.76 -6.11 -8.54
CA THR A 573 -46.40 -5.48 -9.72
C THR A 573 -45.31 -4.83 -10.58
N ALA A 574 -45.27 -5.13 -11.87
CA ALA A 574 -44.47 -4.39 -12.85
C ALA A 574 -45.27 -4.21 -14.15
N ARG A 575 -45.20 -3.02 -14.76
CA ARG A 575 -45.65 -2.77 -16.14
C ARG A 575 -44.44 -2.40 -16.97
N ALA A 576 -44.17 -3.18 -18.00
CA ALA A 576 -43.31 -2.78 -19.12
C ALA A 576 -44.18 -2.35 -20.30
N TRP A 577 -43.72 -1.40 -21.10
CA TRP A 577 -44.30 -1.04 -22.40
C TRP A 577 -43.19 -0.88 -23.45
N SER A 578 -43.20 -1.80 -24.42
CA SER A 578 -42.78 -1.59 -25.81
C SER A 578 -43.93 -0.91 -26.59
N SER A 579 -43.78 -0.29 -27.75
CA SER A 579 -42.63 0.15 -28.56
C SER A 579 -43.14 1.06 -29.70
N SER A 580 -42.25 1.45 -30.63
CA SER A 580 -42.56 1.82 -32.02
C SER A 580 -43.12 3.21 -32.31
N SER A 581 -42.51 3.88 -33.29
CA SER A 581 -43.06 5.05 -33.99
C SER A 581 -43.70 4.65 -35.32
N PRO A 582 -44.70 5.41 -35.80
CA PRO A 582 -44.79 5.77 -37.21
C PRO A 582 -45.02 7.28 -37.41
N ALA A 583 -44.93 7.77 -38.65
CA ALA A 583 -45.02 9.19 -38.98
C ALA A 583 -46.09 9.49 -40.04
N THR A 584 -46.90 10.54 -39.82
CA THR A 584 -47.71 11.21 -40.85
C THR A 584 -48.08 12.65 -40.44
N CYS A 585 -48.41 13.50 -41.42
CA CYS A 585 -48.89 14.89 -41.29
C CYS A 585 -50.11 15.08 -42.24
N PRO A 586 -50.68 16.30 -42.40
CA PRO A 586 -51.36 17.19 -41.44
C PRO A 586 -52.89 17.30 -41.80
N PRO A 587 -53.70 18.29 -41.31
CA PRO A 587 -53.77 19.61 -42.00
C PRO A 587 -54.22 20.87 -41.18
N ALA A 588 -53.85 22.03 -41.71
CA ALA A 588 -54.51 23.36 -41.74
C ALA A 588 -55.48 23.86 -40.62
N SER A 589 -55.20 25.06 -40.07
CA SER A 589 -55.81 26.34 -40.53
C SER A 589 -55.39 27.57 -39.68
N GLY A 590 -55.42 28.79 -40.24
CA GLY A 590 -55.19 30.07 -39.52
C GLY A 590 -54.24 31.05 -40.24
N SER A 591 -54.68 32.30 -40.46
CA SER A 591 -53.90 33.39 -41.07
C SER A 591 -53.09 34.18 -39.99
N THR A 592 -52.17 35.12 -40.27
CA THR A 592 -52.22 36.23 -41.25
C THR A 592 -50.83 36.88 -41.48
N SER A 593 -50.72 37.72 -42.51
CA SER A 593 -49.70 38.79 -42.73
C SER A 593 -48.42 38.49 -43.55
N ARG A 594 -48.09 39.46 -44.43
CA ARG A 594 -46.97 39.57 -45.41
C ARG A 594 -46.13 40.85 -45.07
N PRO A 595 -45.16 41.34 -45.89
CA PRO A 595 -43.92 40.72 -46.41
C PRO A 595 -42.66 41.65 -46.45
N THR A 596 -41.45 41.07 -46.53
CA THR A 596 -40.26 41.56 -47.31
C THR A 596 -39.17 40.46 -47.24
N CYS A 597 -38.41 40.01 -48.25
CA CYS A 597 -37.81 40.59 -49.48
C CYS A 597 -36.62 41.54 -49.19
N CYS A 598 -35.42 41.44 -49.79
CA CYS A 598 -34.96 40.71 -51.00
C CYS A 598 -33.43 40.37 -50.97
N ALA A 599 -32.95 39.70 -52.04
CA ALA A 599 -31.58 39.54 -52.60
C ALA A 599 -30.31 39.85 -51.75
N ALA A 600 -29.20 39.08 -51.73
CA ALA A 600 -28.49 38.20 -52.69
C ALA A 600 -27.30 38.84 -53.49
N SER A 601 -26.10 38.33 -53.21
CA SER A 601 -24.89 38.19 -54.08
C SER A 601 -23.96 39.37 -54.47
N THR A 602 -22.65 39.05 -54.49
CA THR A 602 -21.62 39.26 -55.56
C THR A 602 -20.31 40.06 -55.25
N THR A 603 -19.16 39.37 -55.45
CA THR A 603 -17.82 39.81 -55.97
C THR A 603 -16.74 40.63 -55.19
N ARG A 604 -15.60 39.94 -54.99
CA ARG A 604 -14.17 40.26 -55.37
C ARG A 604 -13.31 41.36 -54.73
N ALA A 605 -12.06 40.92 -54.41
CA ALA A 605 -10.76 41.61 -54.60
C ALA A 605 -10.40 42.79 -53.65
N SER A 606 -9.12 43.12 -53.35
CA SER A 606 -7.80 42.47 -53.58
C SER A 606 -6.74 43.08 -52.62
N SER A 607 -5.71 42.36 -52.17
CA SER A 607 -4.30 42.39 -52.65
C SER A 607 -3.36 42.16 -51.44
N GLY A 608 -2.08 41.74 -51.50
CA GLY A 608 -1.20 41.21 -52.56
C GLY A 608 -0.10 40.33 -51.90
N SER A 609 0.45 39.30 -52.56
CA SER A 609 1.76 39.29 -53.26
C SER A 609 3.01 39.35 -52.34
N SER A 610 4.11 38.59 -52.50
CA SER A 610 4.56 37.62 -53.53
C SER A 610 5.53 36.60 -52.86
N ARG A 611 5.61 35.31 -53.24
CA ARG A 611 6.50 34.69 -54.27
C ARG A 611 8.00 35.05 -54.13
N GLY A 612 8.96 34.12 -54.35
CA GLY A 612 8.88 32.97 -55.28
C GLY A 612 9.69 31.70 -54.93
N ARG A 613 10.13 31.00 -55.99
CA ARG A 613 10.57 29.58 -56.07
C ARG A 613 11.79 29.49 -57.01
N TRP A 614 12.33 28.27 -57.20
CA TRP A 614 13.38 27.85 -58.15
C TRP A 614 14.81 28.03 -57.59
N THR A 615 15.81 27.19 -57.91
CA THR A 615 15.90 26.07 -58.87
C THR A 615 16.35 24.75 -58.22
N SER A 616 16.50 23.68 -59.03
CA SER A 616 17.05 22.38 -58.64
C SER A 616 18.22 21.98 -59.56
N THR A 617 19.37 21.63 -58.99
CA THR A 617 20.49 20.99 -59.70
C THR A 617 21.21 20.01 -58.76
N ALA A 618 21.83 18.95 -59.28
CA ALA A 618 22.44 17.88 -58.49
C ALA A 618 23.97 17.95 -58.43
N ALA A 619 24.58 17.45 -57.34
CA ALA A 619 25.93 16.88 -57.32
C ALA A 619 26.22 16.09 -56.02
N ALA A 620 27.08 15.09 -56.15
CA ALA A 620 27.85 14.39 -55.10
C ALA A 620 29.20 13.97 -55.75
N PRO A 621 30.23 13.44 -55.06
CA PRO A 621 30.29 13.04 -53.64
C PRO A 621 31.57 13.56 -52.92
N SER A 622 32.09 12.82 -51.92
CA SER A 622 33.39 12.95 -51.23
C SER A 622 33.50 14.09 -50.17
N SER A 623 34.30 14.00 -49.09
CA SER A 623 35.13 12.90 -48.54
C SER A 623 35.26 13.01 -47.01
N SER A 624 35.64 11.92 -46.33
CA SER A 624 36.05 11.87 -44.91
C SER A 624 37.32 12.70 -44.64
N PRO A 625 37.65 13.04 -43.37
CA PRO A 625 38.47 12.11 -42.58
C PRO A 625 38.23 12.06 -41.05
N THR A 626 38.76 11.01 -40.43
CA THR A 626 38.84 10.78 -38.97
C THR A 626 40.05 11.50 -38.33
N PRO A 627 40.02 11.76 -37.01
CA PRO A 627 41.14 11.38 -36.15
C PRO A 627 40.66 10.54 -34.94
N ALA A 628 41.20 9.36 -34.62
CA ALA A 628 42.60 8.97 -34.36
C ALA A 628 43.08 9.33 -32.94
N ARG A 629 43.42 8.28 -32.17
CA ARG A 629 43.77 8.28 -30.74
C ARG A 629 45.22 7.81 -30.54
N PRO A 630 46.02 8.51 -29.73
CA PRO A 630 47.14 7.87 -29.02
C PRO A 630 47.24 8.39 -27.55
N PRO A 631 48.29 8.06 -26.76
CA PRO A 631 48.42 6.72 -26.19
C PRO A 631 48.63 6.75 -24.65
N SER A 632 48.56 5.58 -24.02
CA SER A 632 48.88 5.39 -22.59
C SER A 632 50.39 5.36 -22.34
N ARG A 633 50.88 5.95 -21.23
CA ARG A 633 52.20 5.63 -20.67
C ARG A 633 52.23 5.72 -19.13
N THR A 634 53.12 4.94 -18.54
CA THR A 634 53.31 4.74 -17.09
C THR A 634 54.03 5.92 -16.40
N GLY A 635 53.69 6.15 -15.13
CA GLY A 635 54.37 7.08 -14.23
C GLY A 635 53.87 6.89 -12.79
N SER A 636 54.70 7.15 -11.77
CA SER A 636 54.37 6.83 -10.36
C SER A 636 54.82 7.90 -9.35
N ARG A 637 54.28 7.79 -8.12
CA ARG A 637 54.64 8.47 -6.86
C ARG A 637 54.13 9.91 -6.59
N THR A 638 54.09 10.19 -5.28
CA THR A 638 54.18 11.49 -4.58
C THR A 638 53.02 12.50 -4.63
N ARG A 639 51.98 12.19 -3.84
CA ARG A 639 51.45 13.01 -2.72
C ARG A 639 52.04 14.44 -2.58
N ALA A 640 51.20 15.45 -2.85
CA ALA A 640 51.29 16.82 -2.31
C ALA A 640 49.87 17.39 -2.13
N ALA A 641 49.68 18.38 -1.26
CA ALA A 641 48.38 19.00 -0.98
C ALA A 641 48.34 20.47 -1.42
N PRO A 642 47.18 21.00 -1.87
CA PRO A 642 47.00 22.43 -2.14
C PRO A 642 46.78 23.24 -0.84
N PRO A 643 47.11 24.55 -0.83
CA PRO A 643 47.14 25.35 0.39
C PRO A 643 45.82 26.06 0.72
N SER A 644 45.69 26.48 1.98
CA SER A 644 44.74 27.50 2.42
C SER A 644 45.13 28.89 1.90
N SER A 645 44.13 29.73 1.61
CA SER A 645 44.32 31.17 1.39
C SER A 645 43.38 31.97 2.29
N SER A 646 43.92 33.04 2.89
CA SER A 646 43.22 33.84 3.91
C SER A 646 43.39 35.32 3.62
N SER A 647 42.29 36.06 3.51
CA SER A 647 42.20 37.53 3.63
C SER A 647 40.74 37.87 3.97
N ARG A 648 40.48 38.48 5.13
CA ARG A 648 40.48 39.94 5.43
C ARG A 648 39.36 40.69 4.70
N THR A 649 38.64 41.65 5.31
CA THR A 649 38.41 42.08 6.71
C THR A 649 37.24 43.08 6.67
N MET A 650 36.34 43.09 7.66
CA MET A 650 35.58 44.22 8.26
C MET A 650 34.39 43.60 9.04
N ALA A 651 34.22 43.63 10.36
CA ALA A 651 34.38 44.65 11.41
C ALA A 651 33.10 45.48 11.67
N ALA A 652 32.31 45.08 12.69
CA ALA A 652 31.24 45.86 13.32
C ALA A 652 31.01 45.39 14.77
N THR A 653 30.52 46.27 15.63
CA THR A 653 30.31 46.09 17.09
C THR A 653 28.91 46.59 17.50
N PHE A 654 28.36 46.30 18.69
CA PHE A 654 28.93 45.72 19.93
C PHE A 654 28.05 44.51 20.40
N TRP A 655 27.86 44.07 21.66
CA TRP A 655 28.19 44.55 23.01
C TRP A 655 28.35 43.35 23.99
N ARG A 656 28.51 43.58 25.30
CA ARG A 656 28.56 42.53 26.34
C ARG A 656 28.31 43.08 27.75
N PRO A 657 27.75 42.28 28.67
CA PRO A 657 28.37 42.01 29.98
C PRO A 657 28.65 40.49 30.15
N SER A 658 29.65 39.94 30.85
CA SER A 658 30.48 40.30 32.02
C SER A 658 29.79 40.12 33.39
N SER A 659 30.41 39.54 34.45
CA SER A 659 31.32 38.35 34.54
C SER A 659 31.77 38.10 36.01
N THR A 660 31.53 36.90 36.55
CA THR A 660 32.12 36.36 37.80
C THR A 660 31.88 34.84 37.86
N SER A 661 32.71 33.97 38.45
CA SER A 661 34.14 34.03 38.83
C SER A 661 34.59 32.63 39.28
N SER A 662 35.74 32.13 38.82
CA SER A 662 36.26 30.79 39.20
C SER A 662 37.46 30.87 40.16
N PRO A 663 37.73 29.79 40.92
CA PRO A 663 39.09 29.44 41.34
C PRO A 663 39.61 28.16 40.66
N ARG A 664 40.95 28.01 40.66
CA ARG A 664 41.69 26.75 40.38
C ARG A 664 41.62 25.83 41.63
N ALA A 665 42.08 24.58 41.69
CA ALA A 665 42.89 23.71 40.80
C ALA A 665 42.33 22.25 40.91
N SER A 666 42.95 21.12 40.52
CA SER A 666 44.34 20.77 40.13
C SER A 666 44.36 19.54 39.19
N SER A 667 45.55 19.01 38.87
CA SER A 667 45.80 18.08 37.75
C SER A 667 46.27 16.68 38.14
N THR A 668 45.83 15.66 37.41
CA THR A 668 46.53 14.35 37.27
C THR A 668 46.33 13.77 35.86
N ALA A 669 47.41 13.25 35.27
CA ALA A 669 47.37 12.19 34.24
C ALA A 669 47.36 10.81 34.96
N THR A 670 47.11 9.64 34.37
CA THR A 670 47.17 9.11 32.99
C THR A 670 46.16 7.91 32.94
N SER A 671 45.87 7.15 31.88
CA SER A 671 46.46 6.90 30.55
C SER A 671 45.42 6.37 29.55
N SER A 672 45.85 5.94 28.35
CA SER A 672 45.00 5.34 27.30
C SER A 672 45.22 3.83 27.17
N PRO A 673 44.17 3.00 26.96
CA PRO A 673 44.28 1.65 26.43
C PRO A 673 44.21 1.63 24.88
N ARG A 674 44.76 0.57 24.27
CA ARG A 674 44.75 0.34 22.81
C ARG A 674 43.58 -0.55 22.37
N THR A 675 43.27 -0.48 21.08
CA THR A 675 42.48 -1.45 20.31
C THR A 675 43.13 -2.84 20.26
N SER A 676 42.33 -3.89 20.34
CA SER A 676 42.60 -5.20 19.73
C SER A 676 41.29 -5.81 19.21
N ALA A 677 41.34 -6.40 18.02
CA ALA A 677 40.22 -7.14 17.43
C ALA A 677 40.43 -8.65 17.64
N SER A 678 39.37 -9.44 17.48
CA SER A 678 39.42 -10.91 17.50
C SER A 678 38.55 -11.50 16.41
N LEU A 679 39.12 -12.44 15.65
CA LEU A 679 38.43 -13.38 14.77
C LEU A 679 38.71 -14.81 15.25
N PRO A 680 37.83 -15.79 14.96
CA PRO A 680 37.90 -17.11 15.59
C PRO A 680 38.87 -18.07 14.89
N THR A 681 39.38 -19.04 15.65
CA THR A 681 40.12 -20.21 15.15
C THR A 681 39.23 -21.45 15.26
N ALA A 682 39.24 -22.30 14.24
CA ALA A 682 38.51 -23.58 14.25
C ALA A 682 39.47 -24.78 14.34
N ALA A 683 39.04 -25.85 15.01
CA ALA A 683 39.62 -27.19 14.94
C ALA A 683 38.57 -28.24 15.32
N LEU A 684 38.60 -29.42 14.70
CA LEU A 684 37.76 -30.57 15.04
C LEU A 684 38.59 -31.63 15.79
N ALA A 685 37.96 -32.39 16.69
CA ALA A 685 38.13 -33.85 16.79
C ALA A 685 37.16 -34.47 17.82
N SER A 686 36.56 -35.60 17.44
CA SER A 686 35.88 -36.59 18.29
C SER A 686 36.93 -37.62 18.82
N PRO A 687 36.59 -38.71 19.55
CA PRO A 687 35.27 -39.15 20.03
C PRO A 687 35.19 -39.54 21.52
N GLY A 688 33.96 -39.85 21.96
CA GLY A 688 33.61 -40.46 23.25
C GLY A 688 32.13 -40.81 23.25
#